data_AF-A0A8H7RYH3-F1
#
_entry.id   AF-A0A8H7RYH3-F1
#
_cell.length_a   1.000
_cell.length_b   1.000
_cell.length_c   1.000
_cell.angle_alpha   90.00
_cell.angle_beta   90.00
_cell.angle_gamma   90.00
#
_symmetry.space_group_name_H-M   'P 1'
#
loop_
_entity.id
_entity.type
_entity.pdbx_description
1 polymer ?
#
loop_
_entity_poly.entity_id
_entity_poly.type
_entity_poly.pdbx_seq_one_letter_code
_entity_poly.pdbx_strand_id
1 'polypeptide(L)'
;MPPTLSEQDENDLSLGDIYDDDEYNILSAIETNNIIPNETATLLQEVTNNIVSNEATAQESTNMLPKNTEAELHPRKAPTVIDLTRQYTYEDEHIQASIDIFALMVKRDWGYSKSRDVLRKAYGVEPVEYDICSKGCKMFNDDDDSKDCHHCSTPRYKSGTRIAHQVMIYLPLKEQLAIFVSNVHIQELLKYRADRESSDIMRDCFDGGFYKDIKDKFQNKMDIALSLYTDDFQVYKRGKHTMTIVHFVILNLPEEVRYEDHNMIQVCIPPGPNKATDLNSFLGPVMRELNDLCEEGMIIRTDSGDVMLKAHLLFVGGDIPAVAKVAGHAGHQHYHGCRFCTIRGIYQNHRMTFPPIIKKKAQQQIEDQPAGNDSSNRTTNQQDNRLKPIIRLSHTYEKSDINVGQKYKSQFSELPTFHRATFFPIDIMHLLGLGIGKQLWSIIQGTYGAEMCPLYLSNAEQELIGTRIASSRSLTPSSFSGDCGDISFQSGFYRAVDWIHFVLYIVPTIILEFFTDEKTRKALIDLSNIYRYGFSREIDHDEISCLRSAVKCWINWLNEQVHDGKMSASVFTINQHYLTHMCKTIERDGPLPYLAAFNMERAIGELKKRIRSKRHPGKNAGNVLIELAAIRKRKREESIDINDDNDNDDNGYDGNGNELADVTPVKRKKMDVIILDDDPNSPEIWSPFAEATIRSLRCGERLRHFWAWHNGSYQGVTIDPNEIIETGSRLYNKDKNTYGGSIRESFVRLHIHVD
;
A
#
# COMPACT_ATOMS: atom_id res chain seq x y z
N MET A 1 29.32 -43.74 6.02
CA MET A 1 29.43 -44.93 5.14
C MET A 1 28.22 -45.80 5.38
N PRO A 2 27.60 -46.45 4.37
CA PRO A 2 27.64 -46.33 2.90
C PRO A 2 26.20 -46.14 2.32
N PRO A 3 25.92 -46.19 0.99
CA PRO A 3 26.82 -46.43 -0.15
C PRO A 3 26.82 -45.36 -1.26
N THR A 4 27.99 -45.31 -1.90
CA THR A 4 28.33 -44.79 -3.22
C THR A 4 27.71 -45.63 -4.34
N LEU A 5 27.20 -44.98 -5.39
CA LEU A 5 27.04 -45.58 -6.71
C LEU A 5 27.61 -44.65 -7.78
N SER A 6 28.29 -45.28 -8.73
CA SER A 6 29.29 -44.82 -9.67
C SER A 6 28.74 -44.11 -10.91
N GLU A 7 29.54 -43.19 -11.45
CA GLU A 7 29.50 -42.78 -12.86
C GLU A 7 29.90 -43.96 -13.76
N GLN A 8 29.02 -44.32 -14.70
CA GLN A 8 29.32 -44.73 -16.09
C GLN A 8 28.03 -45.22 -16.75
N ASP A 9 27.51 -44.42 -17.69
CA ASP A 9 26.98 -44.82 -19.00
C ASP A 9 26.15 -43.66 -19.58
N GLU A 10 26.88 -42.70 -20.16
CA GLU A 10 26.35 -41.81 -21.20
C GLU A 10 26.38 -42.58 -22.52
N ASN A 11 25.22 -42.92 -23.08
CA ASN A 11 24.85 -42.70 -24.48
C ASN A 11 23.52 -43.39 -24.81
N ASP A 12 22.73 -42.68 -25.61
CA ASP A 12 21.48 -43.08 -26.26
C ASP A 12 20.30 -43.40 -25.35
N LEU A 13 19.32 -42.48 -25.30
CA LEU A 13 17.90 -42.78 -25.54
C LEU A 13 17.13 -41.46 -25.77
N SER A 14 16.29 -41.50 -26.80
CA SER A 14 15.57 -40.42 -27.48
C SER A 14 14.58 -39.62 -26.62
N LEU A 15 14.30 -38.38 -27.02
CA LEU A 15 13.11 -37.62 -26.62
C LEU A 15 11.85 -38.46 -26.88
N GLY A 16 11.30 -39.10 -25.85
CA GLY A 16 10.13 -39.97 -26.02
C GLY A 16 9.35 -40.30 -24.74
N ASP A 17 9.92 -40.17 -23.54
CA ASP A 17 9.29 -40.72 -22.34
C ASP A 17 9.10 -39.68 -21.23
N ILE A 18 8.07 -38.84 -21.35
CA ILE A 18 7.42 -38.18 -20.20
C ILE A 18 5.92 -38.01 -20.52
N TYR A 19 5.12 -39.06 -20.39
CA TYR A 19 3.73 -38.95 -19.98
C TYR A 19 3.34 -40.28 -19.34
N ASP A 20 3.03 -40.27 -18.04
CA ASP A 20 2.19 -41.31 -17.46
C ASP A 20 1.15 -40.67 -16.54
N ASP A 21 -0.08 -41.08 -16.86
CA ASP A 21 -1.24 -41.31 -16.01
C ASP A 21 -1.90 -40.12 -15.31
N ASP A 22 -2.75 -39.41 -16.07
CA ASP A 22 -4.11 -39.00 -15.65
C ASP A 22 -4.98 -38.42 -16.80
N GLU A 23 -4.46 -38.30 -18.04
CA GLU A 23 -5.18 -37.68 -19.16
C GLU A 23 -6.03 -38.63 -20.04
N TYR A 24 -6.04 -39.93 -19.79
CA TYR A 24 -6.71 -40.89 -20.70
C TYR A 24 -8.23 -41.04 -20.52
N ASN A 25 -8.87 -40.33 -19.58
CA ASN A 25 -10.32 -40.46 -19.33
C ASN A 25 -11.18 -39.29 -19.85
N ILE A 26 -10.61 -38.26 -20.48
CA ILE A 26 -11.40 -37.10 -20.95
C ILE A 26 -11.66 -37.16 -22.46
N LEU A 27 -10.74 -37.74 -23.25
CA LEU A 27 -10.88 -37.80 -24.71
C LEU A 27 -11.95 -38.81 -25.18
N SER A 28 -12.24 -39.84 -24.38
CA SER A 28 -13.32 -40.82 -24.63
C SER A 28 -14.73 -40.21 -24.52
N ALA A 29 -14.88 -39.09 -23.80
CA ALA A 29 -16.18 -38.45 -23.59
C ALA A 29 -16.58 -37.45 -24.69
N ILE A 30 -15.66 -37.09 -25.60
CA ILE A 30 -15.90 -36.06 -26.62
C ILE A 30 -16.34 -36.65 -27.97
N GLU A 31 -16.06 -37.93 -28.24
CA GLU A 31 -16.46 -38.59 -29.51
C GLU A 31 -17.95 -38.93 -29.61
N THR A 32 -18.78 -38.70 -28.59
CA THR A 32 -20.19 -39.13 -28.58
C THR A 32 -21.24 -38.03 -28.74
N ASN A 33 -20.88 -36.75 -28.90
CA ASN A 33 -21.88 -35.71 -29.20
C ASN A 33 -21.44 -34.80 -30.35
N ASN A 34 -21.83 -35.22 -31.56
CA ASN A 34 -21.95 -34.35 -32.73
C ASN A 34 -22.83 -33.15 -32.42
N ILE A 35 -22.34 -31.93 -32.68
CA ILE A 35 -22.97 -30.84 -33.46
C ILE A 35 -21.95 -29.69 -33.51
N ILE A 36 -21.29 -29.51 -34.66
CA ILE A 36 -20.69 -28.24 -35.07
C ILE A 36 -21.37 -27.87 -36.40
N PRO A 37 -22.02 -26.70 -36.53
CA PRO A 37 -22.60 -26.27 -37.81
C PRO A 37 -21.51 -26.08 -38.89
N ASN A 38 -21.81 -26.52 -40.11
CA ASN A 38 -20.91 -26.55 -41.28
C ASN A 38 -20.33 -25.19 -41.72
N GLU A 39 -20.74 -24.05 -41.15
CA GLU A 39 -20.25 -22.73 -41.54
C GLU A 39 -18.86 -22.40 -40.96
N THR A 40 -18.46 -23.04 -39.85
CA THR A 40 -17.17 -22.77 -39.20
C THR A 40 -15.98 -23.45 -39.90
N ALA A 41 -16.22 -24.52 -40.66
CA ALA A 41 -15.17 -25.26 -41.36
C ALA A 41 -14.69 -24.53 -42.63
N THR A 42 -15.58 -23.76 -43.28
CA THR A 42 -15.27 -23.01 -44.50
C THR A 42 -14.39 -21.78 -44.22
N LEU A 43 -14.64 -21.09 -43.09
CA LEU A 43 -13.85 -19.96 -42.62
C LEU A 43 -12.40 -20.33 -42.24
N LEU A 44 -12.20 -21.50 -41.63
CA LEU A 44 -10.86 -22.00 -41.28
C LEU A 44 -10.00 -22.35 -42.51
N GLN A 45 -10.64 -22.78 -43.61
CA GLN A 45 -9.95 -23.09 -44.86
C GLN A 45 -9.47 -21.81 -45.59
N GLU A 46 -10.25 -20.72 -45.53
CA GLU A 46 -9.88 -19.43 -46.12
C GLU A 46 -8.76 -18.71 -45.35
N VAL A 47 -8.78 -18.76 -44.02
CA VAL A 47 -7.73 -18.18 -43.16
C VAL A 47 -6.39 -18.89 -43.38
N THR A 48 -6.40 -20.22 -43.56
CA THR A 48 -5.17 -20.99 -43.78
C THR A 48 -4.52 -20.67 -45.13
N ASN A 49 -5.31 -20.35 -46.16
CA ASN A 49 -4.79 -20.01 -47.49
C ASN A 49 -4.19 -18.59 -47.56
N ASN A 50 -4.64 -17.66 -46.71
CA ASN A 50 -4.12 -16.28 -46.67
C ASN A 50 -2.83 -16.11 -45.86
N ILE A 51 -2.50 -17.07 -44.98
CA ILE A 51 -1.26 -17.03 -44.20
C ILE A 51 -0.05 -17.48 -45.04
N VAL A 52 -0.25 -18.37 -46.01
CA VAL A 52 0.84 -18.92 -46.85
C VAL A 52 1.31 -17.92 -47.93
N SER A 53 0.53 -16.90 -48.27
CA SER A 53 0.87 -15.91 -49.30
C SER A 53 1.66 -14.70 -48.80
N ASN A 54 1.64 -14.40 -47.49
CA ASN A 54 2.28 -13.20 -46.93
C ASN A 54 3.71 -13.42 -46.38
N GLU A 55 4.20 -14.66 -46.30
CA GLU A 55 5.59 -14.95 -45.92
C GLU A 55 6.61 -14.68 -47.05
N ALA A 56 6.16 -14.36 -48.27
CA ALA A 56 7.05 -14.20 -49.44
C ALA A 56 7.55 -12.77 -49.72
N THR A 57 7.17 -11.75 -48.93
CA THR A 57 7.49 -10.33 -49.24
C THR A 57 8.28 -9.58 -48.15
N ALA A 58 8.76 -10.23 -47.10
CA ALA A 58 9.53 -9.59 -46.01
C ALA A 58 11.06 -9.82 -46.09
N GLN A 59 11.62 -9.89 -47.30
CA GLN A 59 13.07 -9.87 -47.54
C GLN A 59 13.41 -8.80 -48.58
N GLU A 60 13.53 -7.54 -48.16
CA GLU A 60 14.37 -6.50 -48.80
C GLU A 60 14.11 -5.13 -48.15
N SER A 61 14.89 -4.75 -47.12
CA SER A 61 15.29 -3.35 -46.87
C SER A 61 16.19 -3.24 -45.63
N THR A 62 17.43 -3.69 -45.75
CA THR A 62 18.52 -3.27 -44.85
C THR A 62 19.62 -2.69 -45.73
N ASN A 63 19.89 -1.38 -45.61
CA ASN A 63 21.23 -0.81 -45.69
C ASN A 63 21.25 0.73 -45.60
N MET A 64 22.37 1.21 -45.05
CA MET A 64 22.92 2.58 -45.06
C MET A 64 22.66 3.47 -43.83
N LEU A 65 23.58 3.39 -42.87
CA LEU A 65 23.93 4.44 -41.89
C LEU A 65 25.40 4.83 -42.11
N PRO A 66 25.78 6.12 -42.12
CA PRO A 66 27.17 6.54 -42.01
C PRO A 66 27.55 6.95 -40.57
N LYS A 67 28.83 6.73 -40.25
CA LYS A 67 29.49 6.87 -38.95
C LYS A 67 30.23 8.21 -38.79
N ASN A 68 30.36 8.59 -37.50
CA ASN A 68 31.35 9.46 -36.85
C ASN A 68 31.14 10.99 -36.98
N THR A 69 31.31 11.82 -35.96
CA THR A 69 32.51 11.97 -35.09
C THR A 69 32.19 12.71 -33.76
N GLU A 70 33.05 12.49 -32.76
CA GLU A 70 33.00 12.95 -31.36
C GLU A 70 33.20 14.47 -31.16
N ALA A 71 32.56 15.03 -30.12
CA ALA A 71 33.11 16.11 -29.30
C ALA A 71 32.39 16.18 -27.93
N GLU A 72 33.19 16.17 -26.87
CA GLU A 72 32.79 16.20 -25.45
C GLU A 72 32.06 17.49 -25.05
N LEU A 73 30.81 17.34 -24.65
CA LEU A 73 30.04 18.19 -23.74
C LEU A 73 29.09 17.21 -23.07
N HIS A 74 29.04 17.11 -21.73
CA HIS A 74 28.00 16.32 -21.06
C HIS A 74 26.64 16.82 -21.56
N PRO A 75 25.93 16.06 -22.44
CA PRO A 75 24.69 16.56 -23.00
C PRO A 75 23.65 16.49 -21.89
N ARG A 76 22.87 17.57 -21.68
CA ARG A 76 21.54 17.39 -21.08
C ARG A 76 20.85 16.33 -21.92
N LYS A 77 20.42 15.24 -21.29
CA LYS A 77 19.83 14.13 -22.03
C LYS A 77 18.50 14.63 -22.58
N ALA A 78 18.14 14.25 -23.80
CA ALA A 78 16.82 14.61 -24.32
C ALA A 78 15.73 13.90 -23.48
N PRO A 79 14.54 14.52 -23.31
CA PRO A 79 13.39 13.85 -22.72
C PRO A 79 13.14 12.49 -23.39
N THR A 80 12.68 11.50 -22.62
CA THR A 80 12.34 10.20 -23.20
C THR A 80 11.10 10.36 -24.08
N VAL A 81 11.20 10.05 -25.37
CA VAL A 81 10.05 10.11 -26.29
C VAL A 81 9.41 8.73 -26.36
N ILE A 82 8.13 8.65 -26.02
CA ILE A 82 7.29 7.46 -26.13
C ILE A 82 6.22 7.75 -27.15
N ASP A 83 6.19 6.94 -28.22
CA ASP A 83 5.28 7.12 -29.34
C ASP A 83 4.16 6.07 -29.27
N LEU A 84 2.98 6.49 -28.81
CA LEU A 84 1.81 5.62 -28.72
C LEU A 84 0.95 5.66 -29.98
N THR A 85 1.20 6.58 -30.92
CA THR A 85 0.44 6.69 -32.20
C THR A 85 0.56 5.44 -33.06
N ARG A 86 1.64 4.65 -32.88
CA ARG A 86 1.85 3.36 -33.55
C ARG A 86 1.20 2.16 -32.86
N GLN A 87 0.73 2.31 -31.62
CA GLN A 87 0.00 1.25 -30.91
C GLN A 87 -1.50 1.24 -31.24
N TYR A 88 -2.01 2.31 -31.86
CA TYR A 88 -3.43 2.49 -32.20
C TYR A 88 -3.69 2.60 -33.72
N THR A 89 -2.82 2.07 -34.58
CA THR A 89 -3.21 1.81 -35.97
C THR A 89 -4.22 0.66 -35.95
N TYR A 90 -5.51 1.01 -35.91
CA TYR A 90 -6.67 0.13 -35.89
C TYR A 90 -6.63 -0.88 -37.05
N GLU A 91 -6.27 -2.13 -36.73
CA GLU A 91 -6.64 -3.31 -37.51
C GLU A 91 -7.39 -4.29 -36.61
N ASP A 92 -8.34 -5.03 -37.19
CA ASP A 92 -9.29 -5.98 -36.57
C ASP A 92 -8.69 -6.97 -35.53
N GLU A 93 -7.36 -7.11 -35.48
CA GLU A 93 -6.63 -7.98 -34.55
C GLU A 93 -6.82 -7.62 -33.07
N HIS A 94 -7.08 -6.35 -32.70
CA HIS A 94 -7.23 -5.95 -31.29
C HIS A 94 -8.62 -6.27 -30.69
N ILE A 95 -9.67 -6.22 -31.51
CA ILE A 95 -11.00 -6.72 -31.13
C ILE A 95 -10.94 -8.24 -30.99
N GLN A 96 -10.25 -8.92 -31.92
CA GLN A 96 -10.03 -10.36 -31.83
C GLN A 96 -9.19 -10.74 -30.60
N ALA A 97 -8.12 -10.02 -30.27
CA ALA A 97 -7.36 -10.22 -29.04
C ALA A 97 -8.21 -10.01 -27.78
N SER A 98 -9.19 -9.10 -27.84
CA SER A 98 -10.10 -8.80 -26.72
C SER A 98 -11.16 -9.89 -26.53
N ILE A 99 -11.69 -10.44 -27.62
CA ILE A 99 -12.56 -11.63 -27.66
C ILE A 99 -11.76 -12.87 -27.24
N ASP A 100 -10.51 -12.98 -27.65
CA ASP A 100 -9.62 -14.09 -27.30
C ASP A 100 -9.25 -14.05 -25.82
N ILE A 101 -9.00 -12.88 -25.22
CA ILE A 101 -8.79 -12.75 -23.77
C ILE A 101 -10.05 -13.18 -22.98
N PHE A 102 -11.24 -12.79 -23.44
CA PHE A 102 -12.49 -13.22 -22.82
C PHE A 102 -12.72 -14.73 -23.00
N ALA A 103 -12.43 -15.27 -24.18
CA ALA A 103 -12.46 -16.71 -24.46
C ALA A 103 -11.38 -17.48 -23.67
N LEU A 104 -10.21 -16.88 -23.42
CA LEU A 104 -9.12 -17.42 -22.58
C LEU A 104 -9.54 -17.52 -21.11
N MET A 105 -10.30 -16.54 -20.61
CA MET A 105 -10.88 -16.57 -19.27
C MET A 105 -11.96 -17.65 -19.13
N VAL A 106 -12.71 -17.94 -20.20
CA VAL A 106 -13.85 -18.86 -20.19
C VAL A 106 -13.48 -20.32 -20.53
N LYS A 107 -12.53 -20.58 -21.46
CA LYS A 107 -12.34 -21.91 -22.05
C LYS A 107 -11.10 -22.71 -21.65
N ARG A 108 -10.08 -22.13 -20.99
CA ARG A 108 -8.87 -22.87 -20.54
C ARG A 108 -8.10 -23.71 -21.61
N ASP A 109 -8.39 -23.57 -22.89
CA ASP A 109 -7.94 -24.49 -23.96
C ASP A 109 -6.73 -24.03 -24.79
N TRP A 110 -5.93 -23.07 -24.30
CA TRP A 110 -4.73 -22.61 -25.01
C TRP A 110 -3.44 -22.91 -24.25
N GLY A 111 -2.39 -23.30 -24.99
CA GLY A 111 -1.04 -23.47 -24.45
C GLY A 111 -0.49 -22.15 -23.90
N TYR A 112 0.07 -22.19 -22.69
CA TYR A 112 0.55 -21.06 -21.89
C TYR A 112 1.40 -20.01 -22.65
N SER A 113 2.17 -20.44 -23.65
CA SER A 113 3.01 -19.53 -24.46
C SER A 113 2.18 -18.60 -25.35
N LYS A 114 1.11 -19.09 -25.98
CA LYS A 114 0.28 -18.29 -26.89
C LYS A 114 -0.52 -17.23 -26.13
N SER A 115 -1.10 -17.59 -24.98
CA SER A 115 -1.84 -16.63 -24.13
C SER A 115 -0.93 -15.49 -23.62
N ARG A 116 0.34 -15.78 -23.35
CA ARG A 116 1.34 -14.78 -22.96
C ARG A 116 1.63 -13.79 -24.08
N ASP A 117 1.81 -14.29 -25.30
CA ASP A 117 2.16 -13.43 -26.44
C ASP A 117 0.98 -12.51 -26.80
N VAL A 118 -0.27 -13.00 -26.65
CA VAL A 118 -1.49 -12.18 -26.78
C VAL A 118 -1.57 -11.10 -25.69
N LEU A 119 -1.35 -11.45 -24.41
CA LEU A 119 -1.40 -10.47 -23.31
C LEU A 119 -0.32 -9.40 -23.40
N ARG A 120 0.89 -9.76 -23.85
CA ARG A 120 1.98 -8.81 -24.09
C ARG A 120 1.62 -7.81 -25.18
N LYS A 121 1.12 -8.31 -26.32
CA LYS A 121 0.62 -7.47 -27.43
C LYS A 121 -0.51 -6.56 -26.98
N ALA A 122 -1.45 -7.05 -26.17
CA ALA A 122 -2.58 -6.26 -25.69
C ALA A 122 -2.16 -5.15 -24.69
N TYR A 123 -1.17 -5.43 -23.83
CA TYR A 123 -0.71 -4.43 -22.86
C TYR A 123 0.08 -3.30 -23.54
N GLY A 124 0.98 -3.65 -24.46
CA GLY A 124 1.80 -2.67 -25.20
C GLY A 124 3.06 -2.19 -24.44
N VAL A 125 3.38 -2.78 -23.28
CA VAL A 125 4.66 -2.58 -22.58
C VAL A 125 5.52 -3.80 -22.79
N GLU A 126 6.75 -3.61 -23.28
CA GLU A 126 7.68 -4.70 -23.47
C GLU A 126 8.41 -5.03 -22.17
N PRO A 127 8.25 -6.25 -21.61
CA PRO A 127 8.93 -6.62 -20.37
C PRO A 127 10.44 -6.74 -20.59
N VAL A 128 11.22 -6.16 -19.69
CA VAL A 128 12.68 -6.29 -19.66
C VAL A 128 13.07 -7.41 -18.70
N GLU A 129 13.95 -8.31 -19.14
CA GLU A 129 14.50 -9.38 -18.30
C GLU A 129 15.87 -8.98 -17.75
N TYR A 130 16.03 -9.05 -16.43
CA TYR A 130 17.32 -8.87 -15.77
C TYR A 130 17.81 -10.17 -15.16
N ASP A 131 19.08 -10.50 -15.38
CA ASP A 131 19.72 -11.63 -14.74
C ASP A 131 19.83 -11.41 -13.24
N ILE A 132 19.51 -12.44 -12.46
CA ILE A 132 19.62 -12.37 -11.00
C ILE A 132 20.29 -13.61 -10.43
N CYS A 133 20.79 -13.47 -9.21
CA CYS A 133 21.27 -14.60 -8.43
C CYS A 133 20.13 -15.62 -8.21
N SER A 134 20.41 -16.91 -8.44
CA SER A 134 19.43 -18.00 -8.24
C SER A 134 18.96 -18.17 -6.78
N LYS A 135 19.71 -17.63 -5.81
CA LYS A 135 19.30 -17.54 -4.41
C LYS A 135 18.56 -16.25 -4.07
N GLY A 136 18.37 -15.35 -5.03
CA GLY A 136 17.69 -14.06 -4.87
C GLY A 136 18.54 -12.95 -4.24
N CYS A 137 19.86 -13.12 -4.12
CA CYS A 137 20.70 -12.20 -3.34
C CYS A 137 20.84 -10.80 -3.94
N LYS A 138 21.03 -10.71 -5.27
CA LYS A 138 21.22 -9.46 -6.04
C LYS A 138 20.74 -9.63 -7.49
N MET A 139 20.51 -8.52 -8.16
CA MET A 139 20.44 -8.40 -9.61
C MET A 139 21.84 -8.15 -10.18
N PHE A 140 22.14 -8.72 -11.35
CA PHE A 140 23.33 -8.39 -12.12
C PHE A 140 22.98 -7.22 -13.05
N ASN A 141 23.57 -6.06 -12.83
CA ASN A 141 23.36 -4.89 -13.69
C ASN A 141 23.96 -5.13 -15.08
N ASP A 142 23.59 -4.30 -16.06
CA ASP A 142 24.07 -4.40 -17.44
C ASP A 142 25.61 -4.28 -17.53
N ASP A 143 26.21 -3.47 -16.65
CA ASP A 143 27.66 -3.29 -16.53
C ASP A 143 28.35 -4.34 -15.64
N ASP A 144 27.60 -5.30 -15.10
CA ASP A 144 28.13 -6.33 -14.21
C ASP A 144 28.60 -7.57 -15.00
N ASP A 145 29.90 -7.63 -15.27
CA ASP A 145 30.55 -8.76 -15.94
C ASP A 145 30.72 -10.01 -15.05
N SER A 146 30.26 -9.97 -13.79
CA SER A 146 30.42 -11.07 -12.86
C SER A 146 29.69 -12.32 -13.35
N LYS A 147 30.40 -13.45 -13.32
CA LYS A 147 29.86 -14.78 -13.66
C LYS A 147 29.24 -15.49 -12.46
N ASP A 148 29.44 -14.95 -11.26
CA ASP A 148 28.96 -15.51 -10.00
C ASP A 148 28.50 -14.39 -9.05
N CYS A 149 27.65 -14.76 -8.09
CA CYS A 149 27.14 -13.83 -7.10
C CYS A 149 28.15 -13.60 -5.98
N HIS A 150 28.64 -12.37 -5.79
CA HIS A 150 29.58 -12.03 -4.72
C HIS A 150 29.05 -12.27 -3.28
N HIS A 151 27.74 -12.46 -3.10
CA HIS A 151 27.13 -12.72 -1.79
C HIS A 151 27.05 -14.21 -1.42
N CYS A 152 26.92 -15.11 -2.40
CA CYS A 152 26.65 -16.53 -2.13
C CYS A 152 27.39 -17.49 -3.07
N SER A 153 28.23 -16.95 -3.95
CA SER A 153 29.10 -17.64 -4.91
C SER A 153 28.37 -18.55 -5.91
N THR A 154 27.05 -18.46 -6.01
CA THR A 154 26.32 -19.23 -7.02
C THR A 154 26.57 -18.66 -8.42
N PRO A 155 26.79 -19.51 -9.44
CA PRO A 155 26.93 -19.07 -10.82
C PRO A 155 25.70 -18.29 -11.30
N ARG A 156 25.94 -17.26 -12.12
CA ARG A 156 24.91 -16.51 -12.85
C ARG A 156 24.27 -17.36 -13.94
N TYR A 157 25.10 -18.08 -14.71
CA TYR A 157 24.68 -18.83 -15.90
C TYR A 157 24.65 -20.34 -15.67
N LYS A 158 23.77 -21.04 -16.40
CA LYS A 158 23.76 -22.50 -16.47
C LYS A 158 25.04 -23.00 -17.14
N SER A 159 25.53 -24.16 -16.70
CA SER A 159 26.78 -24.77 -17.18
C SER A 159 26.85 -24.79 -18.71
N GLY A 160 27.96 -24.29 -19.26
CA GLY A 160 28.21 -24.28 -20.71
C GLY A 160 27.36 -23.30 -21.54
N THR A 161 26.53 -22.44 -20.92
CA THR A 161 25.63 -21.51 -21.63
C THR A 161 25.79 -20.07 -21.16
N ARG A 162 25.17 -19.13 -21.88
CA ARG A 162 24.93 -17.73 -21.43
C ARG A 162 23.52 -17.52 -20.91
N ILE A 163 22.79 -18.59 -20.60
CA ILE A 163 21.43 -18.51 -20.07
C ILE A 163 21.51 -18.41 -18.55
N ALA A 164 20.96 -17.35 -17.98
CA ALA A 164 20.94 -17.17 -16.53
C ALA A 164 20.13 -18.28 -15.83
N HIS A 165 20.54 -18.61 -14.60
CA HIS A 165 19.79 -19.54 -13.76
C HIS A 165 18.41 -19.00 -13.38
N GLN A 166 18.30 -17.68 -13.20
CA GLN A 166 17.06 -17.02 -12.83
C GLN A 166 17.07 -15.59 -13.37
N VAL A 167 15.89 -15.10 -13.74
CA VAL A 167 15.66 -13.74 -14.22
C VAL A 167 14.57 -13.07 -13.40
N MET A 168 14.62 -11.75 -13.32
CA MET A 168 13.52 -10.90 -12.85
C MET A 168 12.87 -10.24 -14.07
N ILE A 169 11.54 -10.25 -14.10
CA ILE A 169 10.78 -9.44 -15.05
C ILE A 169 10.62 -8.04 -14.48
N TYR A 170 10.94 -7.04 -15.30
CA TYR A 170 10.75 -5.63 -15.04
C TYR A 170 9.82 -5.05 -16.11
N LEU A 171 8.77 -4.35 -15.66
CA LEU A 171 7.88 -3.58 -16.52
C LEU A 171 8.29 -2.09 -16.42
N PRO A 172 8.84 -1.49 -17.49
CA PRO A 172 9.36 -0.12 -17.49
C PRO A 172 8.35 0.89 -16.95
N LEU A 173 8.76 1.68 -15.94
CA LEU A 173 7.86 2.61 -15.26
C LEU A 173 7.34 3.70 -16.22
N LYS A 174 8.22 4.25 -17.06
CA LYS A 174 7.91 5.28 -18.06
C LYS A 174 6.85 4.82 -19.04
N GLU A 175 6.94 3.59 -19.55
CA GLU A 175 5.96 3.02 -20.48
C GLU A 175 4.60 2.82 -19.79
N GLN A 176 4.60 2.30 -18.56
CA GLN A 176 3.37 2.18 -17.78
C GLN A 176 2.72 3.56 -17.56
N LEU A 177 3.49 4.58 -17.15
CA LEU A 177 2.99 5.94 -16.98
C LEU A 177 2.49 6.56 -18.28
N ALA A 178 3.15 6.28 -19.42
CA ALA A 178 2.70 6.75 -20.72
C ALA A 178 1.31 6.18 -21.08
N ILE A 179 1.07 4.89 -20.82
CA ILE A 179 -0.26 4.26 -21.00
C ILE A 179 -1.31 4.89 -20.06
N PHE A 180 -0.94 5.25 -18.83
CA PHE A 180 -1.87 5.98 -17.95
C PHE A 180 -2.24 7.34 -18.55
N VAL A 181 -1.24 8.08 -19.02
CA VAL A 181 -1.41 9.46 -19.48
C VAL A 181 -2.02 9.51 -20.89
N SER A 182 -1.95 8.46 -21.70
CA SER A 182 -2.64 8.42 -22.99
C SER A 182 -4.15 8.48 -22.86
N ASN A 183 -4.69 8.09 -21.70
CA ASN A 183 -6.10 8.16 -21.39
C ASN A 183 -6.50 9.59 -21.00
N VAL A 184 -7.37 10.23 -21.79
CA VAL A 184 -7.79 11.63 -21.60
C VAL A 184 -8.52 11.83 -20.27
N HIS A 185 -9.30 10.85 -19.81
CA HIS A 185 -9.96 10.92 -18.50
C HIS A 185 -8.92 10.93 -17.37
N ILE A 186 -7.90 10.07 -17.45
CA ILE A 186 -6.78 10.07 -16.49
C ILE A 186 -6.03 11.40 -16.55
N GLN A 187 -5.80 11.99 -17.72
CA GLN A 187 -5.16 13.32 -17.80
C GLN A 187 -5.93 14.40 -17.01
N GLU A 188 -7.26 14.37 -17.03
CA GLU A 188 -8.07 15.27 -16.22
C GLU A 188 -7.89 14.99 -14.73
N LEU A 189 -7.97 13.72 -14.31
CA LEU A 189 -7.74 13.33 -12.92
C LEU A 189 -6.35 13.71 -12.42
N LEU A 190 -5.31 13.66 -13.27
CA LEU A 190 -3.95 14.03 -12.91
C LEU A 190 -3.79 15.51 -12.52
N LYS A 191 -4.74 16.38 -12.92
CA LYS A 191 -4.73 17.81 -12.57
C LYS A 191 -5.17 18.07 -11.14
N TYR A 192 -5.78 17.09 -10.46
CA TYR A 192 -6.22 17.19 -9.06
C TYR A 192 -5.16 17.82 -8.16
N ARG A 193 -3.90 17.37 -8.24
CA ARG A 193 -2.77 17.94 -7.48
C ARG A 193 -2.65 19.47 -7.65
N ALA A 194 -2.76 19.94 -8.89
CA ALA A 194 -2.55 21.35 -9.23
C ALA A 194 -3.77 22.22 -8.91
N ASP A 195 -4.97 21.64 -8.96
CA ASP A 195 -6.23 22.35 -8.74
C ASP A 195 -6.65 22.36 -7.24
N ARG A 196 -5.90 21.67 -6.37
CA ARG A 196 -6.07 21.76 -4.92
C ARG A 196 -5.77 23.15 -4.38
N GLU A 197 -6.70 23.66 -3.59
CA GLU A 197 -6.52 24.90 -2.82
C GLU A 197 -5.81 24.63 -1.50
N SER A 198 -4.96 25.57 -1.08
CA SER A 198 -4.33 25.51 0.24
C SER A 198 -5.36 25.80 1.33
N SER A 199 -5.41 24.94 2.34
CA SER A 199 -6.30 25.05 3.51
C SER A 199 -5.48 24.88 4.80
N ASP A 200 -5.98 25.44 5.90
CA ASP A 200 -5.43 25.24 7.25
C ASP A 200 -5.65 23.79 7.75
N ILE A 201 -6.66 23.13 7.20
CA ILE A 201 -6.92 21.69 7.36
C ILE A 201 -6.15 20.93 6.30
N MET A 202 -5.32 19.98 6.73
CA MET A 202 -4.59 19.06 5.85
C MET A 202 -5.49 17.89 5.46
N ARG A 203 -5.64 17.64 4.16
CA ARG A 203 -6.50 16.57 3.60
C ARG A 203 -5.78 15.64 2.63
N ASP A 204 -4.50 15.89 2.35
CA ASP A 204 -3.71 15.05 1.45
C ASP A 204 -2.20 15.21 1.75
N CYS A 205 -1.38 14.32 1.18
CA CYS A 205 0.08 14.47 1.19
C CYS A 205 0.56 15.78 0.57
N PHE A 206 -0.21 16.35 -0.38
CA PHE A 206 0.06 17.67 -0.97
C PHE A 206 -0.13 18.85 0.00
N ASP A 207 -0.75 18.65 1.16
CA ASP A 207 -0.85 19.70 2.17
C ASP A 207 0.36 19.74 3.12
N GLY A 208 1.19 18.70 3.06
CA GLY A 208 2.44 18.58 3.82
C GLY A 208 3.42 19.72 3.52
N GLY A 209 4.12 20.18 4.55
CA GLY A 209 5.13 21.24 4.41
C GLY A 209 6.22 20.92 3.39
N PHE A 210 6.61 19.64 3.24
CA PHE A 210 7.60 19.25 2.25
C PHE A 210 7.12 19.45 0.81
N TYR A 211 5.92 18.97 0.47
CA TYR A 211 5.42 19.16 -0.89
C TYR A 211 5.26 20.66 -1.20
N LYS A 212 4.79 21.45 -0.24
CA LYS A 212 4.75 22.92 -0.35
C LYS A 212 6.13 23.53 -0.63
N ASP A 213 7.19 23.04 0.04
CA ASP A 213 8.58 23.47 -0.18
C ASP A 213 9.11 23.15 -1.59
N ILE A 214 8.58 22.11 -2.25
CA ILE A 214 9.05 21.65 -3.58
C ILE A 214 8.02 21.84 -4.71
N LYS A 215 6.92 22.56 -4.45
CA LYS A 215 5.81 22.73 -5.41
C LYS A 215 6.30 23.30 -6.74
N ASP A 216 7.29 24.19 -6.71
CA ASP A 216 7.88 24.83 -7.90
C ASP A 216 8.63 23.85 -8.83
N LYS A 217 8.94 22.63 -8.38
CA LYS A 217 9.48 21.58 -9.24
C LYS A 217 8.43 21.03 -10.21
N PHE A 218 7.14 21.15 -9.87
CA PHE A 218 6.02 20.69 -10.68
C PHE A 218 5.51 21.86 -11.54
N GLN A 219 6.06 21.99 -12.74
CA GLN A 219 5.81 23.09 -13.65
C GLN A 219 4.55 22.88 -14.49
N ASN A 220 4.28 21.62 -14.88
CA ASN A 220 3.04 21.25 -15.55
C ASN A 220 1.99 20.84 -14.50
N LYS A 221 0.72 21.19 -14.72
CA LYS A 221 -0.39 20.71 -13.89
C LYS A 221 -0.43 19.19 -13.81
N MET A 222 -0.08 18.51 -14.90
CA MET A 222 -0.06 17.05 -15.01
C MET A 222 1.27 16.41 -14.58
N ASP A 223 2.26 17.19 -14.10
CA ASP A 223 3.48 16.59 -13.54
C ASP A 223 3.10 15.64 -12.39
N ILE A 224 3.65 14.43 -12.45
CA ILE A 224 3.21 13.28 -11.67
C ILE A 224 4.01 13.21 -10.37
N ALA A 225 3.31 13.17 -9.25
CA ALA A 225 3.83 12.79 -7.95
C ALA A 225 3.63 11.29 -7.72
N LEU A 226 4.71 10.60 -7.36
CA LEU A 226 4.72 9.16 -7.13
C LEU A 226 5.03 8.87 -5.66
N SER A 227 4.50 7.76 -5.15
CA SER A 227 5.03 7.09 -3.98
C SER A 227 5.47 5.67 -4.34
N LEU A 228 6.55 5.22 -3.72
CA LEU A 228 7.09 3.86 -3.86
C LEU A 228 6.80 3.09 -2.58
N TYR A 229 6.32 1.85 -2.69
CA TYR A 229 6.22 0.92 -1.58
C TYR A 229 6.99 -0.36 -1.88
N THR A 230 7.58 -0.94 -0.85
CA THR A 230 8.25 -2.23 -0.97
C THR A 230 8.15 -3.03 0.33
N ASP A 231 7.96 -4.34 0.19
CA ASP A 231 7.98 -5.28 1.30
C ASP A 231 8.29 -6.72 0.82
N ASP A 232 8.82 -7.51 1.74
CA ASP A 232 9.08 -8.93 1.58
C ASP A 232 7.85 -9.75 1.97
N PHE A 233 7.38 -10.64 1.09
CA PHE A 233 6.24 -11.51 1.38
C PHE A 233 6.56 -12.99 1.16
N GLN A 234 6.03 -13.84 2.04
CA GLN A 234 6.06 -15.30 1.84
C GLN A 234 4.97 -15.70 0.85
N VAL A 235 5.36 -16.33 -0.25
CA VAL A 235 4.41 -16.73 -1.31
C VAL A 235 3.52 -17.89 -0.85
N TYR A 236 4.11 -18.84 -0.12
CA TYR A 236 3.43 -20.06 0.31
C TYR A 236 3.17 -20.07 1.81
N LYS A 237 2.00 -20.58 2.22
CA LYS A 237 1.66 -20.81 3.65
C LYS A 237 2.64 -21.75 4.35
N ARG A 238 3.25 -22.69 3.60
CA ARG A 238 4.25 -23.65 4.07
C ARG A 238 5.49 -23.54 3.19
N GLY A 239 6.67 -23.43 3.80
CA GLY A 239 7.95 -23.23 3.12
C GLY A 239 8.58 -21.86 3.39
N LYS A 240 9.82 -21.67 2.95
CA LYS A 240 10.57 -20.40 3.07
C LYS A 240 10.87 -19.85 1.67
N HIS A 241 9.83 -19.43 0.94
CA HIS A 241 10.00 -18.75 -0.34
C HIS A 241 9.52 -17.30 -0.20
N THR A 242 10.49 -16.40 -0.13
CA THR A 242 10.26 -14.96 0.03
C THR A 242 10.44 -14.28 -1.31
N MET A 243 9.47 -13.44 -1.68
CA MET A 243 9.59 -12.50 -2.78
C MET A 243 9.52 -11.08 -2.22
N THR A 244 9.98 -10.11 -2.99
CA THR A 244 9.81 -8.69 -2.67
C THR A 244 8.92 -8.06 -3.72
N ILE A 245 8.07 -7.10 -3.36
CA ILE A 245 7.29 -6.31 -4.32
C ILE A 245 7.91 -4.91 -4.48
N VAL A 246 7.86 -4.36 -5.69
CA VAL A 246 8.14 -2.94 -5.95
C VAL A 246 6.89 -2.32 -6.57
N HIS A 247 6.22 -1.48 -5.78
CA HIS A 247 4.88 -0.98 -6.02
C HIS A 247 4.88 0.54 -6.07
N PHE A 248 4.13 1.12 -7.01
CA PHE A 248 3.97 2.56 -7.16
C PHE A 248 2.50 2.96 -7.06
N VAL A 249 2.26 4.12 -6.47
CA VAL A 249 0.96 4.80 -6.48
C VAL A 249 1.13 6.19 -7.10
N ILE A 250 0.25 6.53 -8.03
CA ILE A 250 0.14 7.86 -8.63
C ILE A 250 -0.63 8.76 -7.66
N LEU A 251 0.07 9.65 -6.96
CA LEU A 251 -0.53 10.50 -5.93
C LEU A 251 -1.43 11.59 -6.51
N ASN A 252 -1.25 11.94 -7.79
CA ASN A 252 -2.09 12.91 -8.47
C ASN A 252 -3.55 12.49 -8.58
N LEU A 253 -3.86 11.19 -8.54
CA LEU A 253 -5.24 10.75 -8.65
C LEU A 253 -6.02 11.19 -7.39
N PRO A 254 -7.30 11.61 -7.52
CA PRO A 254 -8.16 11.85 -6.37
C PRO A 254 -8.28 10.62 -5.47
N GLU A 255 -8.46 10.83 -4.17
CA GLU A 255 -8.47 9.77 -3.16
C GLU A 255 -9.47 8.64 -3.47
N GLU A 256 -10.59 9.00 -4.07
CA GLU A 256 -11.72 8.13 -4.41
C GLU A 256 -11.30 7.02 -5.39
N VAL A 257 -10.35 7.31 -6.28
CA VAL A 257 -9.90 6.38 -7.35
C VAL A 257 -8.43 5.97 -7.21
N ARG A 258 -7.63 6.74 -6.47
CA ARG A 258 -6.17 6.57 -6.34
C ARG A 258 -5.72 5.16 -5.95
N TYR A 259 -6.49 4.48 -5.10
CA TYR A 259 -6.12 3.18 -4.53
C TYR A 259 -6.92 2.01 -5.10
N GLU A 260 -7.63 2.22 -6.21
CA GLU A 260 -8.25 1.15 -6.97
C GLU A 260 -7.19 0.25 -7.61
N ASP A 261 -7.50 -1.03 -7.77
CA ASP A 261 -6.55 -2.05 -8.23
C ASP A 261 -5.88 -1.66 -9.56
N HIS A 262 -6.68 -1.13 -10.47
CA HIS A 262 -6.27 -0.73 -11.80
C HIS A 262 -5.55 0.61 -11.86
N ASN A 263 -5.54 1.40 -10.79
CA ASN A 263 -4.78 2.66 -10.70
C ASN A 263 -3.42 2.51 -10.01
N MET A 264 -3.09 1.30 -9.56
CA MET A 264 -1.81 1.01 -8.94
C MET A 264 -0.84 0.28 -9.87
N ILE A 265 0.43 0.65 -9.78
CA ILE A 265 1.50 0.16 -10.65
C ILE A 265 2.37 -0.83 -9.87
N GLN A 266 2.75 -1.95 -10.50
CA GLN A 266 3.88 -2.76 -10.04
C GLN A 266 4.90 -2.87 -11.16
N VAL A 267 6.16 -2.63 -10.83
CA VAL A 267 7.24 -2.62 -11.83
C VAL A 267 8.04 -3.90 -11.83
N CYS A 268 8.23 -4.55 -10.67
CA CYS A 268 8.88 -5.85 -10.60
C CYS A 268 8.54 -6.60 -9.31
N ILE A 269 8.80 -7.91 -9.34
CA ILE A 269 8.74 -8.80 -8.19
C ILE A 269 10.07 -9.56 -8.14
N PRO A 270 11.08 -9.09 -7.37
CA PRO A 270 12.27 -9.87 -7.07
C PRO A 270 11.88 -11.28 -6.59
N PRO A 271 12.19 -12.34 -7.37
CA PRO A 271 11.48 -13.61 -7.28
C PRO A 271 11.97 -14.56 -6.17
N GLY A 272 12.94 -14.18 -5.34
CA GLY A 272 13.45 -15.01 -4.26
C GLY A 272 14.45 -16.10 -4.71
N PRO A 273 14.58 -17.23 -3.99
CA PRO A 273 13.74 -17.70 -2.88
C PRO A 273 13.98 -17.05 -1.53
N ASN A 274 15.12 -16.37 -1.35
CA ASN A 274 15.45 -15.68 -0.10
C ASN A 274 15.18 -14.18 -0.21
N LYS A 275 15.09 -13.52 0.95
CA LYS A 275 15.14 -12.06 1.02
C LYS A 275 16.39 -11.55 0.30
N ALA A 276 16.23 -10.52 -0.53
CA ALA A 276 17.36 -9.92 -1.23
C ALA A 276 18.44 -9.48 -0.23
N THR A 277 19.70 -9.84 -0.47
CA THR A 277 20.81 -9.34 0.34
C THR A 277 21.08 -7.88 -0.02
N ASP A 278 21.07 -7.60 -1.32
CA ASP A 278 21.23 -6.27 -1.90
C ASP A 278 19.96 -5.90 -2.67
N LEU A 279 18.98 -5.34 -1.96
CA LEU A 279 17.73 -4.88 -2.58
C LEU A 279 17.96 -3.66 -3.50
N ASN A 280 19.00 -2.87 -3.26
CA ASN A 280 19.30 -1.70 -4.09
C ASN A 280 19.68 -2.12 -5.51
N SER A 281 20.38 -3.24 -5.69
CA SER A 281 20.65 -3.79 -7.03
C SER A 281 19.36 -3.98 -7.86
N PHE A 282 18.29 -4.51 -7.26
CA PHE A 282 17.01 -4.71 -7.96
C PHE A 282 16.26 -3.39 -8.26
N LEU A 283 16.56 -2.34 -7.51
CA LEU A 283 15.98 -1.01 -7.70
C LEU A 283 16.77 -0.16 -8.70
N GLY A 284 17.92 -0.64 -9.21
CA GLY A 284 18.73 0.07 -10.19
C GLY A 284 17.95 0.58 -11.41
N PRO A 285 17.16 -0.26 -12.11
CA PRO A 285 16.32 0.17 -13.24
C PRO A 285 15.32 1.25 -12.84
N VAL A 286 14.68 1.09 -11.67
CA VAL A 286 13.73 2.06 -11.12
C VAL A 286 14.40 3.40 -10.87
N MET A 287 15.59 3.41 -10.26
CA MET A 287 16.33 4.64 -9.99
C MET A 287 16.76 5.36 -11.26
N ARG A 288 17.19 4.62 -12.30
CA ARG A 288 17.51 5.21 -13.61
C ARG A 288 16.28 5.90 -14.21
N GLU A 289 15.14 5.21 -14.23
CA GLU A 289 13.92 5.79 -14.79
C GLU A 289 13.41 6.99 -13.99
N LEU A 290 13.47 6.94 -12.65
CA LEU A 290 13.09 8.07 -11.79
C LEU A 290 13.98 9.30 -12.03
N ASN A 291 15.29 9.12 -12.18
CA ASN A 291 16.20 10.21 -12.50
C ASN A 291 15.84 10.85 -13.85
N ASP A 292 15.69 10.03 -14.90
CA ASP A 292 15.32 10.54 -16.23
C ASP A 292 13.96 11.26 -16.20
N LEU A 293 12.96 10.70 -15.50
CA LEU A 293 11.62 11.28 -15.37
C LEU A 293 11.60 12.62 -14.62
N CYS A 294 12.46 12.79 -13.61
CA CYS A 294 12.45 14.01 -12.79
C CYS A 294 13.34 15.12 -13.34
N GLU A 295 14.42 14.78 -14.06
CA GLU A 295 15.36 15.75 -14.65
C GLU A 295 14.87 16.21 -16.02
N GLU A 296 14.65 15.27 -16.94
CA GLU A 296 14.36 15.54 -18.35
C GLU A 296 12.87 15.42 -18.67
N GLY A 297 12.17 14.51 -17.98
CA GLY A 297 10.76 14.18 -18.23
C GLY A 297 10.56 13.21 -19.39
N MET A 298 9.30 13.05 -19.77
CA MET A 298 8.88 12.24 -20.92
C MET A 298 7.93 13.01 -21.83
N ILE A 299 8.03 12.73 -23.13
CA ILE A 299 7.13 13.20 -24.17
C ILE A 299 6.34 11.99 -24.64
N ILE A 300 5.02 12.06 -24.55
CA ILE A 300 4.09 11.02 -24.96
C ILE A 300 3.37 11.53 -26.20
N ARG A 301 3.56 10.87 -27.33
CA ARG A 301 2.82 11.18 -28.55
C ARG A 301 1.50 10.43 -28.53
N THR A 302 0.39 11.18 -28.51
CA THR A 302 -0.96 10.65 -28.64
C THR A 302 -1.61 11.21 -29.91
N ASP A 303 -2.72 10.62 -30.33
CA ASP A 303 -3.49 11.11 -31.48
C ASP A 303 -4.08 12.52 -31.22
N SER A 304 -4.25 12.87 -29.94
CA SER A 304 -4.68 14.19 -29.47
C SER A 304 -3.56 15.22 -29.34
N GLY A 305 -2.30 14.84 -29.61
CA GLY A 305 -1.12 15.71 -29.58
C GLY A 305 -0.08 15.33 -28.53
N ASP A 306 1.14 15.85 -28.69
CA ASP A 306 2.25 15.52 -27.79
C ASP A 306 2.02 16.07 -26.37
N VAL A 307 2.08 15.19 -25.37
CA VAL A 307 2.01 15.53 -23.94
C VAL A 307 3.40 15.42 -23.32
N MET A 308 3.88 16.51 -22.73
CA MET A 308 5.15 16.52 -22.00
C MET A 308 4.92 16.65 -20.49
N LEU A 309 5.52 15.77 -19.71
CA LEU A 309 5.44 15.82 -18.24
C LEU A 309 6.68 15.27 -17.56
N LYS A 310 6.85 15.64 -16.29
CA LYS A 310 7.85 15.07 -15.39
C LYS A 310 7.18 14.21 -14.32
N ALA A 311 7.93 13.27 -13.76
CA ALA A 311 7.48 12.52 -12.60
C ALA A 311 8.49 12.61 -11.45
N HIS A 312 7.98 12.76 -10.23
CA HIS A 312 8.75 13.01 -9.02
C HIS A 312 8.33 12.04 -7.92
N LEU A 313 9.28 11.30 -7.36
CA LEU A 313 9.05 10.44 -6.20
C LEU A 313 8.99 11.30 -4.92
N LEU A 314 7.86 11.31 -4.22
CA LEU A 314 7.70 12.07 -2.97
C LEU A 314 8.21 11.31 -1.75
N PHE A 315 7.95 10.00 -1.67
CA PHE A 315 8.35 9.18 -0.54
C PHE A 315 8.41 7.68 -0.86
N VAL A 316 9.09 6.94 0.02
CA VAL A 316 9.22 5.48 0.00
C VAL A 316 8.65 4.87 1.29
N GLY A 317 7.49 4.22 1.18
CA GLY A 317 6.75 3.58 2.28
C GLY A 317 6.96 2.06 2.39
N GLY A 318 6.49 1.50 3.49
CA GLY A 318 6.62 0.08 3.84
C GLY A 318 6.83 -0.14 5.33
N ASP A 319 7.03 -1.40 5.73
CA ASP A 319 7.32 -1.73 7.13
C ASP A 319 8.71 -1.24 7.58
N ILE A 320 8.96 -1.22 8.90
CA ILE A 320 10.23 -0.68 9.44
C ILE A 320 11.45 -1.43 8.86
N PRO A 321 11.51 -2.77 8.85
CA PRO A 321 12.57 -3.53 8.19
C PRO A 321 12.82 -3.20 6.71
N ALA A 322 11.77 -3.21 5.88
CA ALA A 322 11.86 -3.00 4.44
C ALA A 322 12.36 -1.59 4.14
N VAL A 323 11.78 -0.59 4.79
CA VAL A 323 12.18 0.79 4.54
C VAL A 323 13.55 1.12 5.13
N ALA A 324 13.96 0.49 6.24
CA ALA A 324 15.34 0.60 6.72
C ALA A 324 16.36 0.07 5.69
N LYS A 325 16.04 -1.03 5.02
CA LYS A 325 16.90 -1.66 4.01
C LYS A 325 17.12 -0.74 2.80
N VAL A 326 16.05 -0.21 2.22
CA VAL A 326 16.14 0.70 1.05
C VAL A 326 16.67 2.10 1.40
N ALA A 327 16.51 2.53 2.66
CA ALA A 327 17.16 3.73 3.16
C ALA A 327 18.68 3.56 3.38
N GLY A 328 19.23 2.34 3.23
CA GLY A 328 20.62 2.04 3.56
C GLY A 328 20.91 2.12 5.07
N HIS A 329 19.86 2.08 5.91
CA HIS A 329 19.92 2.27 7.34
C HIS A 329 19.92 0.93 8.08
N ALA A 330 20.48 0.92 9.29
CA ALA A 330 20.45 -0.24 10.16
C ALA A 330 19.01 -0.55 10.61
N GLY A 331 18.72 -1.83 10.81
CA GLY A 331 17.41 -2.27 11.29
C GLY A 331 17.11 -1.78 12.70
N HIS A 332 15.84 -1.91 13.09
CA HIS A 332 15.31 -1.43 14.37
C HIS A 332 15.96 -2.02 15.63
N GLN A 333 16.69 -3.15 15.51
CA GLN A 333 17.45 -3.75 16.62
C GLN A 333 18.85 -3.13 16.81
N HIS A 334 19.24 -2.16 15.99
CA HIS A 334 20.51 -1.44 16.14
C HIS A 334 20.43 -0.37 17.22
N TYR A 335 21.55 -0.07 17.89
CA TYR A 335 21.61 1.00 18.90
C TYR A 335 21.16 2.35 18.36
N HIS A 336 21.36 2.62 17.07
CA HIS A 336 20.81 3.78 16.38
C HIS A 336 19.76 3.34 15.35
N GLY A 337 18.80 2.53 15.77
CA GLY A 337 17.76 1.93 14.90
C GLY A 337 16.66 2.90 14.45
N CYS A 338 16.55 4.08 15.06
CA CYS A 338 15.62 5.12 14.62
C CYS A 338 16.14 5.83 13.37
N ARG A 339 15.29 5.92 12.35
CA ARG A 339 15.56 6.63 11.10
C ARG A 339 15.30 8.13 11.24
N PHE A 340 14.41 8.55 12.14
CA PHE A 340 14.06 9.97 12.30
C PHE A 340 15.05 10.76 13.16
N CYS A 341 15.74 10.10 14.09
CA CYS A 341 16.67 10.77 15.01
C CYS A 341 17.87 9.89 15.34
N THR A 342 18.88 10.50 15.96
CA THR A 342 20.11 9.84 16.38
C THR A 342 20.06 9.27 17.79
N ILE A 343 18.89 9.25 18.45
CA ILE A 343 18.76 8.71 19.81
C ILE A 343 19.30 7.28 19.84
N ARG A 344 20.22 7.06 20.77
CA ARG A 344 20.80 5.75 21.04
C ARG A 344 19.84 4.95 21.92
N GLY A 345 19.40 3.80 21.44
CA GLY A 345 18.67 2.80 22.20
C GLY A 345 19.55 2.08 23.23
N ILE A 346 18.91 1.20 23.99
CA ILE A 346 19.51 0.37 25.03
C ILE A 346 19.11 -1.08 24.73
N TYR A 347 20.08 -2.00 24.77
CA TYR A 347 19.79 -3.42 24.60
C TYR A 347 19.42 -4.03 25.95
N GLN A 348 18.18 -4.51 26.09
CA GLN A 348 17.64 -5.09 27.32
C GLN A 348 16.65 -6.21 26.98
N ASN A 349 16.65 -7.31 27.74
CA ASN A 349 15.75 -8.45 27.54
C ASN A 349 15.70 -8.96 26.09
N HIS A 350 16.88 -9.14 25.50
CA HIS A 350 17.07 -9.60 24.11
C HIS A 350 16.44 -8.72 23.02
N ARG A 351 16.22 -7.42 23.31
CA ARG A 351 15.71 -6.46 22.33
C ARG A 351 16.31 -5.07 22.51
N MET A 352 16.31 -4.30 21.42
CA MET A 352 16.61 -2.88 21.47
C MET A 352 15.40 -2.07 21.94
N THR A 353 15.62 -1.17 22.90
CA THR A 353 14.60 -0.30 23.49
C THR A 353 15.03 1.16 23.42
N PHE A 354 14.09 2.08 23.44
CA PHE A 354 14.30 3.52 23.31
C PHE A 354 13.58 4.28 24.44
N PRO A 355 13.95 4.03 25.71
CA PRO A 355 13.31 4.70 26.84
C PRO A 355 13.56 6.21 26.80
N PRO A 356 12.60 7.05 27.24
CA PRO A 356 12.79 8.49 27.36
C PRO A 356 13.99 8.83 28.26
N ILE A 357 14.62 10.00 28.02
CA ILE A 357 15.75 10.45 28.82
C ILE A 357 15.28 10.78 30.24
N ILE A 358 15.75 10.01 31.23
CA ILE A 358 15.59 10.32 32.65
C ILE A 358 16.48 11.52 32.97
N LYS A 359 15.90 12.69 33.25
CA LYS A 359 16.64 13.73 33.97
C LYS A 359 16.88 13.18 35.38
N LYS A 360 18.10 12.75 35.70
CA LYS A 360 18.46 12.46 37.08
C LYS A 360 18.19 13.71 37.91
N LYS A 361 17.13 13.71 38.73
CA LYS A 361 17.04 14.62 39.88
C LYS A 361 18.17 14.22 40.82
N ALA A 362 18.85 15.23 41.36
CA ALA A 362 20.06 15.13 42.16
C ALA A 362 20.05 13.96 43.17
N GLN A 363 21.03 13.08 43.04
CA GLN A 363 21.47 12.19 44.12
C GLN A 363 22.59 12.93 44.85
N GLN A 364 22.21 13.92 45.66
CA GLN A 364 22.96 14.29 46.85
C GLN A 364 22.44 13.40 47.99
N GLN A 365 23.36 13.01 48.89
CA GLN A 365 23.18 12.11 50.03
C GLN A 365 23.47 10.63 49.74
N ILE A 366 24.77 10.31 49.64
CA ILE A 366 25.44 9.46 50.65
C ILE A 366 26.81 10.10 50.90
N GLU A 367 26.98 10.72 52.07
CA GLU A 367 28.26 11.21 52.61
C GLU A 367 29.05 10.07 53.27
N ASP A 368 30.38 10.24 53.24
CA ASP A 368 31.43 9.76 54.14
C ASP A 368 31.76 8.26 54.28
N GLN A 369 32.91 7.85 53.69
CA GLN A 369 34.07 7.26 54.40
C GLN A 369 35.37 7.40 53.59
N PRO A 370 36.56 7.53 54.23
CA PRO A 370 37.80 7.96 53.57
C PRO A 370 38.66 6.82 53.01
N ALA A 371 39.33 7.16 51.90
CA ALA A 371 40.53 6.61 51.28
C ALA A 371 41.13 5.30 51.82
N GLY A 372 41.13 4.27 50.95
CA GLY A 372 42.08 3.17 50.95
C GLY A 372 42.55 2.90 49.51
N ASN A 373 43.84 3.10 49.26
CA ASN A 373 44.52 2.84 48.00
C ASN A 373 44.31 1.37 47.56
N ASP A 374 43.87 1.13 46.33
CA ASP A 374 44.67 0.28 45.44
C ASP A 374 44.30 0.42 43.96
N SER A 375 45.33 0.41 43.14
CA SER A 375 45.29 0.62 41.70
C SER A 375 44.94 -0.67 40.95
N SER A 376 43.81 -0.69 40.24
CA SER A 376 43.63 -1.32 38.91
C SER A 376 42.16 -1.43 38.54
N ASN A 377 41.61 -0.40 37.88
CA ASN A 377 40.49 -0.54 36.95
C ASN A 377 40.35 0.75 36.15
N ARG A 378 40.87 0.76 34.92
CA ARG A 378 40.44 1.72 33.90
C ARG A 378 39.11 1.26 33.32
N THR A 379 38.04 1.40 34.08
CA THR A 379 36.70 1.55 33.52
C THR A 379 36.53 3.01 33.16
N THR A 380 36.52 3.28 31.86
CA THR A 380 36.22 4.60 31.30
C THR A 380 34.84 5.03 31.77
N ASN A 381 34.83 6.02 32.66
CA ASN A 381 33.74 6.97 32.85
C ASN A 381 33.38 7.59 31.49
N GLN A 382 32.53 6.95 30.70
CA GLN A 382 31.79 7.64 29.63
C GLN A 382 30.62 8.37 30.28
N GLN A 383 30.88 9.63 30.60
CA GLN A 383 29.90 10.59 31.05
C GLN A 383 28.70 10.63 30.09
N ASP A 384 27.55 10.49 30.72
CA ASP A 384 26.18 10.50 30.24
C ASP A 384 25.85 11.80 29.50
N ASN A 385 26.16 11.83 28.20
CA ASN A 385 25.90 12.95 27.30
C ASN A 385 24.66 12.66 26.42
N ARG A 386 23.51 12.36 27.05
CA ARG A 386 22.21 12.25 26.36
C ARG A 386 21.69 13.64 25.98
N LEU A 387 22.40 14.24 25.02
CA LEU A 387 22.09 15.49 24.34
C LEU A 387 20.70 15.42 23.67
N LYS A 388 20.06 16.59 23.51
CA LYS A 388 18.79 16.78 22.79
C LYS A 388 18.75 15.94 21.51
N PRO A 389 17.60 15.32 21.15
CA PRO A 389 17.52 14.50 19.95
C PRO A 389 17.92 15.31 18.72
N ILE A 390 19.03 14.92 18.08
CA ILE A 390 19.38 15.44 16.76
C ILE A 390 18.49 14.68 15.78
N ILE A 391 17.57 15.41 15.15
CA ILE A 391 16.78 14.90 14.03
C ILE A 391 17.72 14.66 12.86
N ARG A 392 17.56 13.54 12.17
CA ARG A 392 18.37 13.23 10.99
C ARG A 392 18.09 14.20 9.84
N LEU A 393 19.16 14.64 9.19
CA LEU A 393 19.15 15.53 8.04
C LEU A 393 19.54 14.77 6.77
N SER A 394 19.32 15.33 5.58
CA SER A 394 19.58 14.66 4.30
C SER A 394 21.02 14.13 4.19
N HIS A 395 22.01 14.93 4.61
CA HIS A 395 23.43 14.54 4.62
C HIS A 395 23.75 13.29 5.46
N THR A 396 22.86 12.90 6.38
CA THR A 396 23.04 11.66 7.16
C THR A 396 22.73 10.40 6.36
N TYR A 397 22.11 10.52 5.18
CA TYR A 397 21.81 9.44 4.24
C TYR A 397 22.71 9.43 3.00
N GLU A 398 23.44 10.52 2.75
CA GLU A 398 24.32 10.71 1.58
C GLU A 398 25.67 9.97 1.70
N LYS A 399 25.99 9.46 2.89
CA LYS A 399 27.23 8.72 3.16
C LYS A 399 27.00 7.60 4.18
N SER A 400 27.86 6.59 4.16
CA SER A 400 27.89 5.60 5.24
C SER A 400 28.43 6.24 6.52
N ASP A 401 27.75 5.95 7.63
CA ASP A 401 28.19 6.26 8.99
C ASP A 401 27.57 5.22 9.94
N ILE A 402 28.29 4.12 10.10
CA ILE A 402 27.86 2.97 10.91
C ILE A 402 27.64 3.35 12.38
N ASN A 403 28.32 4.38 12.88
CA ASN A 403 28.22 4.81 14.28
C ASN A 403 26.85 5.40 14.58
N VAL A 404 26.22 6.02 13.59
CA VAL A 404 24.84 6.50 13.68
C VAL A 404 23.87 5.56 12.98
N GLY A 405 24.26 4.33 12.64
CA GLY A 405 23.37 3.35 12.02
C GLY A 405 23.09 3.56 10.54
N GLN A 406 23.77 4.48 9.84
CA GLN A 406 23.69 4.56 8.37
C GLN A 406 24.71 3.58 7.77
N LYS A 407 24.27 2.46 7.22
CA LYS A 407 25.18 1.42 6.71
C LYS A 407 25.76 1.75 5.35
N TYR A 408 24.92 2.29 4.46
CA TYR A 408 25.26 2.60 3.07
C TYR A 408 24.70 3.96 2.69
N LYS A 409 25.23 4.60 1.65
CA LYS A 409 24.55 5.74 1.02
C LYS A 409 23.16 5.27 0.54
N SER A 410 22.12 6.05 0.81
CA SER A 410 20.81 5.77 0.21
C SER A 410 20.84 6.13 -1.27
N GLN A 411 20.46 5.20 -2.15
CA GLN A 411 20.38 5.48 -3.60
C GLN A 411 19.37 6.61 -3.92
N PHE A 412 18.36 6.80 -3.07
CA PHE A 412 17.38 7.88 -3.24
C PHE A 412 17.97 9.25 -2.93
N SER A 413 19.12 9.35 -2.26
CA SER A 413 19.74 10.64 -1.89
C SER A 413 20.14 11.52 -3.07
N GLU A 414 20.17 10.95 -4.28
CA GLU A 414 20.48 11.65 -5.53
C GLU A 414 19.24 12.30 -6.15
N LEU A 415 18.02 11.91 -5.73
CA LEU A 415 16.80 12.46 -6.29
C LEU A 415 16.59 13.92 -5.84
N PRO A 416 16.15 14.83 -6.74
CA PRO A 416 15.89 16.23 -6.39
C PRO A 416 14.80 16.44 -5.31
N THR A 417 13.96 15.43 -5.08
CA THR A 417 12.88 15.42 -4.07
C THR A 417 13.26 14.65 -2.80
N PHE A 418 14.48 14.12 -2.72
CA PHE A 418 14.92 13.44 -1.52
C PHE A 418 15.02 14.40 -0.34
N HIS A 419 14.30 14.09 0.75
CA HIS A 419 14.23 14.98 1.89
C HIS A 419 14.32 14.22 3.22
N ARG A 420 15.51 14.31 3.84
CA ARG A 420 15.77 13.91 5.23
C ARG A 420 15.20 12.51 5.54
N ALA A 421 14.75 12.30 6.78
CA ALA A 421 14.16 11.05 7.22
C ALA A 421 12.70 10.86 6.79
N THR A 422 11.97 11.94 6.52
CA THR A 422 10.54 11.91 6.20
C THR A 422 10.24 11.42 4.78
N PHE A 423 11.23 11.44 3.89
CA PHE A 423 11.20 10.69 2.63
C PHE A 423 10.92 9.18 2.84
N PHE A 424 11.19 8.68 4.04
CA PHE A 424 10.87 7.33 4.48
C PHE A 424 9.84 7.37 5.62
N PRO A 425 8.56 7.69 5.33
CA PRO A 425 7.58 8.07 6.33
C PRO A 425 7.22 6.92 7.28
N ILE A 426 6.47 7.28 8.31
CA ILE A 426 5.90 6.33 9.27
C ILE A 426 4.69 5.68 8.62
N ASP A 427 4.71 4.35 8.51
CA ASP A 427 3.53 3.59 8.14
C ASP A 427 2.65 3.30 9.38
N ILE A 428 1.50 3.97 9.46
CA ILE A 428 0.56 3.80 10.58
C ILE A 428 -0.12 2.43 10.61
N MET A 429 -0.24 1.75 9.47
CA MET A 429 -0.81 0.40 9.46
C MET A 429 0.08 -0.56 10.26
N HIS A 430 1.39 -0.54 10.01
CA HIS A 430 2.34 -1.36 10.75
C HIS A 430 2.58 -0.82 12.17
N LEU A 431 2.69 0.50 12.34
CA LEU A 431 2.96 1.10 13.65
C LEU A 431 1.79 0.90 14.62
N LEU A 432 0.61 1.41 14.27
CA LEU A 432 -0.57 1.38 15.13
C LEU A 432 -1.36 0.09 14.92
N GLY A 433 -1.63 -0.29 13.66
CA GLY A 433 -2.43 -1.48 13.36
C GLY A 433 -1.75 -2.82 13.68
N LEU A 434 -0.43 -2.90 13.79
CA LEU A 434 0.24 -4.17 14.14
C LEU A 434 1.20 -4.06 15.32
N GLY A 435 1.82 -2.90 15.53
CA GLY A 435 2.79 -2.69 16.59
C GLY A 435 2.15 -2.42 17.95
N ILE A 436 1.52 -1.25 18.07
CA ILE A 436 1.07 -0.69 19.35
C ILE A 436 -0.15 -1.46 19.90
N GLY A 437 -1.13 -1.81 19.06
CA GLY A 437 -2.34 -2.51 19.50
C GLY A 437 -2.02 -3.90 20.06
N LYS A 438 -1.19 -4.67 19.35
CA LYS A 438 -0.64 -5.95 19.85
C LYS A 438 0.12 -5.78 21.16
N GLN A 439 0.96 -4.75 21.23
CA GLN A 439 1.74 -4.49 22.43
C GLN A 439 0.86 -4.15 23.63
N LEU A 440 -0.22 -3.38 23.45
CA LEU A 440 -1.18 -3.08 24.50
C LEU A 440 -1.78 -4.36 25.07
N TRP A 441 -2.22 -5.27 24.21
CA TRP A 441 -2.75 -6.57 24.66
C TRP A 441 -1.67 -7.38 25.40
N SER A 442 -0.42 -7.39 24.92
CA SER A 442 0.68 -8.04 25.65
C SER A 442 0.97 -7.41 27.02
N ILE A 443 0.75 -6.10 27.19
CA ILE A 443 0.86 -5.43 28.50
C ILE A 443 -0.26 -5.93 29.44
N ILE A 444 -1.50 -6.03 28.93
CA ILE A 444 -2.65 -6.56 29.67
C ILE A 444 -2.41 -8.00 30.11
N GLN A 445 -1.79 -8.81 29.25
CA GLN A 445 -1.39 -10.19 29.55
C GLN A 445 -0.21 -10.31 30.53
N GLY A 446 0.39 -9.19 30.97
CA GLY A 446 1.45 -9.20 31.98
C GLY A 446 2.87 -9.35 31.43
N THR A 447 3.07 -9.33 30.10
CA THR A 447 4.39 -9.54 29.46
C THR A 447 5.48 -8.58 29.98
N TYR A 448 5.08 -7.38 30.42
CA TYR A 448 5.99 -6.30 30.79
C TYR A 448 6.06 -6.01 32.29
N GLY A 449 5.41 -6.77 33.16
CA GLY A 449 5.45 -6.48 34.60
C GLY A 449 4.59 -7.40 35.47
N ALA A 450 3.94 -8.40 34.87
CA ALA A 450 3.00 -9.30 35.53
C ALA A 450 2.01 -8.51 36.41
N GLU A 451 1.71 -9.02 37.60
CA GLU A 451 0.73 -8.46 38.54
C GLU A 451 1.08 -7.06 39.07
N MET A 452 2.34 -6.61 38.93
CA MET A 452 2.74 -5.27 39.36
C MET A 452 2.31 -4.18 38.36
N CYS A 453 2.04 -4.55 37.12
CA CYS A 453 1.65 -3.62 36.06
C CYS A 453 0.20 -3.15 36.28
N PRO A 454 -0.09 -1.83 36.29
CA PRO A 454 -1.47 -1.35 36.49
C PRO A 454 -2.46 -1.75 35.39
N LEU A 455 -1.95 -2.15 34.22
CA LEU A 455 -2.75 -2.62 33.10
C LEU A 455 -2.92 -4.14 33.07
N TYR A 456 -2.25 -4.88 33.96
CA TYR A 456 -2.41 -6.32 34.04
C TYR A 456 -3.84 -6.70 34.42
N LEU A 457 -4.40 -7.67 33.72
CA LEU A 457 -5.66 -8.30 34.05
C LEU A 457 -5.46 -9.82 34.18
N SER A 458 -6.14 -10.44 35.12
CA SER A 458 -6.10 -11.88 35.32
C SER A 458 -6.64 -12.65 34.11
N ASN A 459 -6.30 -13.94 33.99
CA ASN A 459 -6.81 -14.76 32.87
C ASN A 459 -8.34 -14.80 32.82
N ALA A 460 -9.01 -14.81 33.98
CA ALA A 460 -10.48 -14.80 34.05
C ALA A 460 -11.07 -13.48 33.53
N GLU A 461 -10.44 -12.34 33.84
CA GLU A 461 -10.85 -11.04 33.30
C GLU A 461 -10.59 -10.95 31.80
N GLN A 462 -9.47 -11.49 31.31
CA GLN A 462 -9.16 -11.55 29.89
C GLN A 462 -10.18 -12.40 29.10
N GLU A 463 -10.59 -13.55 29.64
CA GLU A 463 -11.64 -14.40 29.05
C GLU A 463 -13.01 -13.70 29.07
N LEU A 464 -13.33 -12.97 30.15
CA LEU A 464 -14.54 -12.16 30.22
C LEU A 464 -14.53 -11.03 29.16
N ILE A 465 -13.40 -10.35 28.97
CA ILE A 465 -13.22 -9.37 27.90
C ILE A 465 -13.46 -10.04 26.54
N GLY A 466 -12.83 -11.19 26.31
CA GLY A 466 -13.02 -11.98 25.10
C GLY A 466 -14.48 -12.29 24.78
N THR A 467 -15.21 -12.79 25.78
CA THR A 467 -16.64 -13.11 25.69
C THR A 467 -17.50 -11.87 25.41
N ARG A 468 -17.18 -10.72 26.05
CA ARG A 468 -17.89 -9.46 25.83
C ARG A 468 -17.66 -8.92 24.42
N ILE A 469 -16.42 -8.97 23.93
CA ILE A 469 -16.09 -8.59 22.56
C ILE A 469 -16.87 -9.47 21.58
N ALA A 470 -16.83 -10.80 21.74
CA ALA A 470 -17.55 -11.73 20.89
C ALA A 470 -19.07 -11.48 20.88
N SER A 471 -19.65 -11.21 22.05
CA SER A 471 -21.08 -10.89 22.19
C SER A 471 -21.46 -9.54 21.55
N SER A 472 -20.53 -8.59 21.49
CA SER A 472 -20.77 -7.28 20.88
C SER A 472 -20.73 -7.28 19.35
N ARG A 473 -20.27 -8.37 18.71
CA ARG A 473 -20.11 -8.45 17.24
C ARG A 473 -21.42 -8.24 16.50
N SER A 474 -22.53 -8.78 17.01
CA SER A 474 -23.86 -8.60 16.39
C SER A 474 -24.34 -7.15 16.41
N LEU A 475 -23.73 -6.29 17.22
CA LEU A 475 -24.04 -4.86 17.33
C LEU A 475 -23.09 -3.98 16.51
N THR A 476 -22.04 -4.57 15.92
CA THR A 476 -21.06 -3.83 15.12
C THR A 476 -21.63 -3.60 13.72
N PRO A 477 -21.77 -2.33 13.26
CA PRO A 477 -22.29 -2.05 11.93
C PRO A 477 -21.44 -2.71 10.84
N SER A 478 -22.06 -3.15 9.74
CA SER A 478 -21.35 -3.78 8.62
C SER A 478 -20.34 -2.86 7.93
N SER A 479 -20.47 -1.54 8.11
CA SER A 479 -19.50 -0.55 7.64
C SER A 479 -18.15 -0.62 8.38
N PHE A 480 -18.07 -1.37 9.48
CA PHE A 480 -16.83 -1.66 10.19
C PHE A 480 -16.23 -2.94 9.63
N SER A 481 -15.03 -2.84 9.09
CA SER A 481 -14.33 -3.91 8.38
C SER A 481 -13.36 -4.71 9.25
N GLY A 482 -13.19 -4.31 10.50
CA GLY A 482 -12.51 -5.07 11.55
C GLY A 482 -13.50 -5.95 12.30
N ASP A 483 -13.19 -7.23 12.39
CA ASP A 483 -14.00 -8.26 13.03
C ASP A 483 -13.27 -8.71 14.30
N CYS A 484 -13.51 -7.99 15.40
CA CYS A 484 -12.94 -8.34 16.70
C CYS A 484 -13.72 -9.55 17.25
N GLY A 485 -13.21 -10.75 16.97
CA GLY A 485 -13.64 -11.98 17.66
C GLY A 485 -13.13 -12.04 19.11
N ASP A 486 -13.33 -13.16 19.79
CA ASP A 486 -12.81 -13.35 21.15
C ASP A 486 -11.28 -13.18 21.17
N ILE A 487 -10.82 -12.05 21.70
CA ILE A 487 -9.41 -11.67 21.66
C ILE A 487 -8.52 -12.62 22.48
N SER A 488 -9.07 -13.25 23.52
CA SER A 488 -8.31 -14.14 24.42
C SER A 488 -7.81 -15.38 23.69
N PHE A 489 -8.56 -15.87 22.71
CA PHE A 489 -8.19 -17.01 21.86
C PHE A 489 -7.71 -16.61 20.46
N GLN A 490 -8.19 -15.48 19.93
CA GLN A 490 -8.02 -15.13 18.52
C GLN A 490 -7.04 -13.98 18.25
N SER A 491 -6.45 -13.37 19.28
CA SER A 491 -5.49 -12.26 19.11
C SER A 491 -4.32 -12.60 18.16
N GLY A 492 -3.92 -13.87 18.05
CA GLY A 492 -2.92 -14.32 17.09
C GLY A 492 -3.33 -14.20 15.61
N PHE A 493 -4.63 -14.13 15.32
CA PHE A 493 -5.21 -14.04 13.97
C PHE A 493 -5.68 -12.63 13.61
N TYR A 494 -5.68 -11.69 14.56
CA TYR A 494 -6.08 -10.31 14.31
C TYR A 494 -5.18 -9.67 13.24
N ARG A 495 -5.84 -9.11 12.22
CA ARG A 495 -5.26 -8.29 11.16
C ARG A 495 -5.02 -6.88 11.66
N ALA A 496 -4.39 -6.04 10.84
CA ALA A 496 -4.11 -4.65 11.20
C ALA A 496 -5.38 -3.88 11.59
N VAL A 497 -6.45 -4.05 10.80
CA VAL A 497 -7.75 -3.40 11.00
C VAL A 497 -8.43 -3.83 12.30
N ASP A 498 -8.26 -5.10 12.70
CA ASP A 498 -8.85 -5.63 13.93
C ASP A 498 -8.18 -5.00 15.16
N TRP A 499 -6.86 -4.77 15.12
CA TRP A 499 -6.14 -4.04 16.19
C TRP A 499 -6.46 -2.55 16.23
N ILE A 500 -6.71 -1.92 15.07
CA ILE A 500 -7.16 -0.53 15.01
C ILE A 500 -8.52 -0.41 15.71
N HIS A 501 -9.45 -1.29 15.37
CA HIS A 501 -10.78 -1.33 15.99
C HIS A 501 -10.72 -1.66 17.48
N PHE A 502 -9.83 -2.57 17.86
CA PHE A 502 -9.58 -2.88 19.25
C PHE A 502 -9.21 -1.62 20.05
N VAL A 503 -8.25 -0.81 19.59
CA VAL A 503 -7.82 0.37 20.36
C VAL A 503 -8.80 1.55 20.25
N LEU A 504 -9.43 1.75 19.09
CA LEU A 504 -10.37 2.86 18.89
C LEU A 504 -11.71 2.65 19.59
N TYR A 505 -12.24 1.43 19.55
CA TYR A 505 -13.62 1.16 19.93
C TYR A 505 -13.72 0.24 21.13
N ILE A 506 -12.98 -0.87 21.16
CA ILE A 506 -13.07 -1.86 22.25
C ILE A 506 -12.40 -1.36 23.54
N VAL A 507 -11.23 -0.73 23.45
CA VAL A 507 -10.53 -0.19 24.62
C VAL A 507 -11.39 0.79 25.42
N PRO A 508 -11.97 1.85 24.83
CA PRO A 508 -12.75 2.82 25.59
C PRO A 508 -14.13 2.32 26.04
N THR A 509 -14.69 1.27 25.40
CA THR A 509 -16.05 0.79 25.71
C THR A 509 -16.08 -0.43 26.63
N ILE A 510 -15.16 -1.38 26.48
CA ILE A 510 -15.15 -2.64 27.23
C ILE A 510 -13.98 -2.66 28.22
N ILE A 511 -12.75 -2.42 27.75
CA ILE A 511 -11.55 -2.62 28.58
C ILE A 511 -11.46 -1.57 29.68
N LEU A 512 -11.85 -0.32 29.40
CA LEU A 512 -11.76 0.76 30.36
C LEU A 512 -12.54 0.48 31.65
N GLU A 513 -13.61 -0.32 31.61
CA GLU A 513 -14.41 -0.69 32.78
C GLU A 513 -13.65 -1.51 33.82
N PHE A 514 -12.59 -2.22 33.41
CA PHE A 514 -11.78 -3.05 34.29
C PHE A 514 -10.77 -2.24 35.11
N PHE A 515 -10.63 -0.94 34.84
CA PHE A 515 -9.68 -0.06 35.53
C PHE A 515 -10.42 1.05 36.28
N THR A 516 -10.16 1.15 37.59
CA THR A 516 -10.72 2.20 38.47
C THR A 516 -9.75 3.36 38.69
N ASP A 517 -8.45 3.16 38.52
CA ASP A 517 -7.44 4.21 38.64
C ASP A 517 -7.55 5.22 37.48
N GLU A 518 -7.83 6.48 37.82
CA GLU A 518 -8.08 7.54 36.84
C GLU A 518 -6.87 7.83 35.96
N LYS A 519 -5.64 7.69 36.47
CA LYS A 519 -4.42 7.89 35.67
C LYS A 519 -4.27 6.82 34.59
N THR A 520 -4.52 5.57 34.95
CA THR A 520 -4.48 4.42 34.03
C THR A 520 -5.59 4.53 32.99
N ARG A 521 -6.81 4.86 33.40
CA ARG A 521 -7.93 5.13 32.48
C ARG A 521 -7.59 6.25 31.50
N LYS A 522 -7.06 7.37 32.00
CA LYS A 522 -6.63 8.49 31.15
C LYS A 522 -5.55 8.06 30.16
N ALA A 523 -4.57 7.26 30.57
CA ALA A 523 -3.52 6.78 29.67
C ALA A 523 -4.08 5.93 28.52
N LEU A 524 -5.07 5.06 28.79
CA LEU A 524 -5.76 4.29 27.76
C LEU A 524 -6.56 5.19 26.81
N ILE A 525 -7.25 6.22 27.33
CA ILE A 525 -7.96 7.20 26.50
C ILE A 525 -6.99 8.02 25.64
N ASP A 526 -5.84 8.44 26.19
CA ASP A 526 -4.80 9.12 25.43
C ASP A 526 -4.29 8.21 24.30
N LEU A 527 -4.13 6.90 24.55
CA LEU A 527 -3.77 5.95 23.51
C LEU A 527 -4.85 5.83 22.42
N SER A 528 -6.13 5.77 22.78
CA SER A 528 -7.22 5.81 21.79
C SER A 528 -7.23 7.12 21.00
N ASN A 529 -6.92 8.26 21.63
CA ASN A 529 -6.78 9.54 20.95
C ASN A 529 -5.60 9.56 19.96
N ILE A 530 -4.48 8.89 20.27
CA ILE A 530 -3.37 8.71 19.32
C ILE A 530 -3.85 8.01 18.05
N TYR A 531 -4.68 6.97 18.18
CA TYR A 531 -5.28 6.29 17.02
C TYR A 531 -6.26 7.20 16.29
N ARG A 532 -7.14 7.90 17.02
CA ARG A 532 -8.16 8.79 16.46
C ARG A 532 -7.52 9.83 15.52
N TYR A 533 -6.53 10.56 16.03
CA TYR A 533 -5.83 11.57 15.23
C TYR A 533 -4.88 10.97 14.21
N GLY A 534 -4.21 9.86 14.55
CA GLY A 534 -3.27 9.19 13.64
C GLY A 534 -3.93 8.61 12.39
N PHE A 535 -5.18 8.17 12.48
CA PHE A 535 -5.98 7.67 11.36
C PHE A 535 -6.92 8.72 10.75
N SER A 536 -6.87 9.98 11.21
CA SER A 536 -7.68 11.04 10.61
C SER A 536 -7.16 11.37 9.21
N ARG A 537 -8.08 11.42 8.24
CA ARG A 537 -7.80 11.82 6.85
C ARG A 537 -7.75 13.33 6.69
N GLU A 538 -8.51 14.03 7.52
CA GLU A 538 -8.45 15.47 7.67
C GLU A 538 -7.89 15.80 9.04
N ILE A 539 -6.89 16.67 9.11
CA ILE A 539 -6.31 17.07 10.39
C ILE A 539 -5.86 18.52 10.35
N ASP A 540 -6.24 19.28 11.38
CA ASP A 540 -5.81 20.66 11.55
C ASP A 540 -4.66 20.80 12.56
N HIS A 541 -4.15 22.01 12.72
CA HIS A 541 -3.04 22.31 13.65
C HIS A 541 -3.38 22.06 15.13
N ASP A 542 -4.63 22.28 15.54
CA ASP A 542 -5.07 22.07 16.92
C ASP A 542 -5.18 20.57 17.23
N GLU A 543 -5.68 19.78 16.28
CA GLU A 543 -5.72 18.33 16.37
C GLU A 543 -4.31 17.71 16.37
N ILE A 544 -3.38 18.23 15.58
CA ILE A 544 -1.95 17.85 15.66
C ILE A 544 -1.39 18.15 17.06
N SER A 545 -1.77 19.27 17.68
CA SER A 545 -1.39 19.62 19.05
C SER A 545 -1.99 18.67 20.08
N CYS A 546 -3.24 18.24 19.87
CA CYS A 546 -3.92 17.24 20.70
C CYS A 546 -3.24 15.87 20.59
N LEU A 547 -2.89 15.42 19.37
CA LEU A 547 -2.11 14.21 19.14
C LEU A 547 -0.76 14.27 19.87
N ARG A 548 -0.04 15.41 19.75
CA ARG A 548 1.24 15.61 20.44
C ARG A 548 1.10 15.47 21.95
N SER A 549 0.03 16.02 22.50
CA SER A 549 -0.29 15.95 23.92
C SER A 549 -0.63 14.52 24.35
N ALA A 550 -1.45 13.80 23.57
CA ALA A 550 -1.81 12.41 23.84
C ALA A 550 -0.59 11.48 23.81
N VAL A 551 0.28 11.59 22.80
CA VAL A 551 1.56 10.86 22.72
C VAL A 551 2.42 11.13 23.95
N LYS A 552 2.57 12.41 24.34
CA LYS A 552 3.37 12.80 25.49
C LYS A 552 2.82 12.20 26.79
N CYS A 553 1.50 12.27 27.01
CA CYS A 553 0.86 11.72 28.20
C CYS A 553 1.04 10.20 28.28
N TRP A 554 0.80 9.48 27.18
CA TRP A 554 0.99 8.03 27.10
C TRP A 554 2.44 7.61 27.42
N ILE A 555 3.42 8.24 26.77
CA ILE A 555 4.84 7.92 26.97
C ILE A 555 5.30 8.26 28.39
N ASN A 556 4.83 9.37 28.96
CA ASN A 556 5.15 9.74 30.34
C ASN A 556 4.55 8.75 31.34
N TRP A 557 3.29 8.34 31.14
CA TRP A 557 2.65 7.36 32.01
C TRP A 557 3.38 6.03 31.99
N LEU A 558 3.78 5.52 30.82
CA LEU A 558 4.62 4.32 30.71
C LEU A 558 5.95 4.49 31.45
N ASN A 559 6.57 5.67 31.33
CA ASN A 559 7.85 5.95 31.97
C ASN A 559 7.74 6.00 33.50
N GLU A 560 6.63 6.52 34.03
CA GLU A 560 6.32 6.47 35.46
C GLU A 560 6.16 5.02 35.94
N GLN A 561 5.43 4.17 35.20
CA GLN A 561 5.29 2.76 35.59
C GLN A 561 6.62 2.00 35.59
N VAL A 562 7.51 2.33 34.64
CA VAL A 562 8.86 1.74 34.59
C VAL A 562 9.72 2.24 35.76
N HIS A 563 9.65 3.53 36.07
CA HIS A 563 10.38 4.12 37.19
C HIS A 563 9.94 3.55 38.55
N ASP A 564 8.65 3.33 38.72
CA ASP A 564 8.07 2.75 39.94
C ASP A 564 8.31 1.22 40.06
N GLY A 565 9.03 0.61 39.10
CA GLY A 565 9.31 -0.82 39.09
C GLY A 565 8.09 -1.69 38.76
N LYS A 566 6.97 -1.08 38.34
CA LYS A 566 5.72 -1.76 37.97
C LYS A 566 5.73 -2.31 36.54
N MET A 567 6.65 -1.82 35.71
CA MET A 567 6.79 -2.22 34.32
C MET A 567 8.27 -2.29 33.92
N SER A 568 8.59 -3.18 32.99
CA SER A 568 9.92 -3.33 32.41
C SER A 568 10.15 -2.25 31.36
N ALA A 569 11.35 -1.67 31.37
CA ALA A 569 11.81 -0.73 30.33
C ALA A 569 11.79 -1.34 28.91
N SER A 570 11.65 -2.67 28.79
CA SER A 570 11.44 -3.38 27.53
C SER A 570 10.15 -3.00 26.78
N VAL A 571 9.23 -2.28 27.45
CA VAL A 571 8.02 -1.72 26.83
C VAL A 571 8.34 -0.65 25.78
N PHE A 572 9.43 0.09 25.92
CA PHE A 572 9.84 1.15 25.00
C PHE A 572 10.46 0.60 23.71
N THR A 573 9.68 -0.14 22.93
CA THR A 573 10.08 -0.66 21.62
C THR A 573 10.28 0.49 20.60
N ILE A 574 10.81 0.16 19.43
CA ILE A 574 10.91 1.13 18.31
C ILE A 574 9.53 1.73 17.94
N ASN A 575 8.45 0.97 18.10
CA ASN A 575 7.09 1.43 17.83
C ASN A 575 6.68 2.54 18.81
N GLN A 576 6.90 2.33 20.12
CA GLN A 576 6.66 3.39 21.12
C GLN A 576 7.49 4.65 20.81
N HIS A 577 8.72 4.47 20.36
CA HIS A 577 9.57 5.60 19.95
C HIS A 577 9.04 6.33 18.71
N TYR A 578 8.51 5.60 17.72
CA TYR A 578 7.98 6.20 16.48
C TYR A 578 6.71 7.03 16.72
N LEU A 579 5.93 6.75 17.77
CA LEU A 579 4.83 7.64 18.20
C LEU A 579 5.30 9.09 18.39
N THR A 580 6.53 9.28 18.90
CA THR A 580 7.09 10.61 19.16
C THR A 580 7.43 11.40 17.89
N HIS A 581 7.44 10.74 16.72
CA HIS A 581 7.73 11.36 15.43
C HIS A 581 6.46 11.63 14.60
N MET A 582 5.30 11.08 14.98
CA MET A 582 4.05 11.15 14.20
C MET A 582 3.64 12.59 13.84
N CYS A 583 3.56 13.50 14.82
CA CYS A 583 3.14 14.88 14.55
C CYS A 583 4.06 15.56 13.53
N LYS A 584 5.37 15.31 13.61
CA LYS A 584 6.33 15.91 12.70
C LYS A 584 6.23 15.32 11.29
N THR A 585 5.93 14.03 11.18
CA THR A 585 5.61 13.39 9.91
C THR A 585 4.34 14.01 9.32
N ILE A 586 3.28 14.22 10.11
CA ILE A 586 2.05 14.87 9.63
C ILE A 586 2.33 16.27 9.10
N GLU A 587 3.00 17.12 9.89
CA GLU A 587 3.34 18.49 9.50
C GLU A 587 4.18 18.55 8.22
N ARG A 588 5.00 17.53 7.95
CA ARG A 588 5.91 17.49 6.80
C ARG A 588 5.29 16.84 5.57
N ASP A 589 4.62 15.72 5.75
CA ASP A 589 4.26 14.79 4.66
C ASP A 589 2.74 14.69 4.45
N GLY A 590 1.94 15.35 5.28
CA GLY A 590 0.47 15.28 5.26
C GLY A 590 -0.11 14.20 6.17
N PRO A 591 -1.44 14.02 6.16
CA PRO A 591 -2.12 13.05 7.02
C PRO A 591 -1.59 11.63 6.78
N LEU A 592 -1.32 10.91 7.87
CA LEU A 592 -0.66 9.60 7.83
C LEU A 592 -1.41 8.51 7.04
N PRO A 593 -2.76 8.50 6.93
CA PRO A 593 -3.46 7.51 6.11
C PRO A 593 -2.98 7.47 4.64
N TYR A 594 -2.57 8.61 4.08
CA TYR A 594 -2.09 8.70 2.69
C TYR A 594 -0.67 8.13 2.51
N LEU A 595 0.05 7.88 3.60
CA LEU A 595 1.40 7.33 3.64
C LEU A 595 1.42 5.83 4.01
N ALA A 596 0.25 5.26 4.31
CA ALA A 596 0.10 3.92 4.85
C ALA A 596 0.20 2.83 3.78
N ALA A 597 0.73 1.66 4.15
CA ALA A 597 1.01 0.57 3.21
C ALA A 597 -0.18 -0.36 2.89
N PHE A 598 -1.43 0.04 3.19
CA PHE A 598 -2.62 -0.78 2.91
C PHE A 598 -2.75 -1.18 1.44
N ASN A 599 -2.38 -0.26 0.53
CA ASN A 599 -2.40 -0.47 -0.92
C ASN A 599 -1.47 -1.63 -1.34
N MET A 600 -0.24 -1.60 -0.87
CA MET A 600 0.76 -2.63 -1.15
C MET A 600 0.36 -3.99 -0.57
N GLU A 601 -0.14 -4.04 0.67
CA GLU A 601 -0.59 -5.31 1.27
C GLU A 601 -1.74 -5.96 0.50
N ARG A 602 -2.65 -5.14 -0.04
CA ARG A 602 -3.74 -5.62 -0.92
C ARG A 602 -3.17 -6.21 -2.21
N ALA A 603 -2.21 -5.52 -2.83
CA ALA A 603 -1.52 -6.02 -4.02
C ALA A 603 -0.76 -7.33 -3.74
N ILE A 604 -0.05 -7.42 -2.61
CA ILE A 604 0.61 -8.66 -2.14
C ILE A 604 -0.43 -9.77 -1.95
N GLY A 605 -1.60 -9.47 -1.37
CA GLY A 605 -2.68 -10.41 -1.18
C GLY A 605 -3.21 -10.99 -2.51
N GLU A 606 -3.34 -10.17 -3.54
CA GLU A 606 -3.70 -10.62 -4.89
C GLU A 606 -2.58 -11.49 -5.51
N LEU A 607 -1.33 -11.04 -5.43
CA LEU A 607 -0.18 -11.78 -5.95
C LEU A 607 -0.07 -13.17 -5.32
N LYS A 608 -0.23 -13.29 -4.00
CA LYS A 608 -0.22 -14.59 -3.29
C LYS A 608 -1.31 -15.54 -3.77
N LYS A 609 -2.47 -15.03 -4.22
CA LYS A 609 -3.56 -15.87 -4.74
C LYS A 609 -3.28 -16.39 -6.16
N ARG A 610 -2.50 -15.65 -6.95
CA ARG A 610 -2.18 -15.95 -8.36
C ARG A 610 -0.86 -16.69 -8.55
N ILE A 611 0.15 -16.43 -7.71
CA ILE A 611 1.44 -17.12 -7.73
C ILE A 611 1.30 -18.48 -7.04
N ARG A 612 1.14 -19.53 -7.84
CA ARG A 612 0.86 -20.90 -7.37
C ARG A 612 1.97 -21.90 -7.68
N SER A 613 2.88 -21.59 -8.60
CA SER A 613 3.89 -22.54 -9.10
C SER A 613 5.01 -22.81 -8.11
N LYS A 614 4.99 -23.97 -7.47
CA LYS A 614 6.07 -24.42 -6.56
C LYS A 614 7.36 -24.80 -7.29
N ARG A 615 7.28 -25.20 -8.56
CA ARG A 615 8.43 -25.65 -9.36
C ARG A 615 9.24 -24.48 -9.91
N HIS A 616 8.56 -23.45 -10.44
CA HIS A 616 9.18 -22.28 -11.04
C HIS A 616 8.52 -20.97 -10.54
N PRO A 617 8.61 -20.67 -9.23
CA PRO A 617 7.92 -19.54 -8.62
C PRO A 617 8.28 -18.20 -9.25
N GLY A 618 9.55 -17.96 -9.57
CA GLY A 618 9.98 -16.69 -10.17
C GLY A 618 9.41 -16.43 -11.56
N LYS A 619 9.43 -17.45 -12.44
CA LYS A 619 8.82 -17.36 -13.76
C LYS A 619 7.31 -17.10 -13.65
N ASN A 620 6.63 -17.80 -12.74
CA ASN A 620 5.21 -17.59 -12.50
C ASN A 620 4.91 -16.18 -11.97
N ALA A 621 5.72 -15.64 -11.05
CA ALA A 621 5.57 -14.28 -10.56
C ALA A 621 5.72 -13.23 -11.66
N GLY A 622 6.73 -13.35 -12.53
CA GLY A 622 6.90 -12.46 -13.68
C GLY A 622 5.72 -12.50 -14.65
N ASN A 623 5.15 -13.69 -14.89
CA ASN A 623 3.98 -13.81 -15.77
C ASN A 623 2.70 -13.24 -15.13
N VAL A 624 2.50 -13.46 -13.82
CA VAL A 624 1.39 -12.85 -13.07
C VAL A 624 1.49 -11.32 -13.10
N LEU A 625 2.71 -10.77 -13.00
CA LEU A 625 2.94 -9.34 -13.09
C LEU A 625 2.46 -8.76 -14.43
N ILE A 626 2.86 -9.37 -15.55
CA ILE A 626 2.44 -8.95 -16.90
C ILE A 626 0.91 -9.08 -17.07
N GLU A 627 0.34 -10.22 -16.66
CA GLU A 627 -1.10 -10.49 -16.75
C GLU A 627 -1.91 -9.43 -15.98
N LEU A 628 -1.51 -9.11 -14.75
CA LEU A 628 -2.18 -8.09 -13.94
C LEU A 628 -2.10 -6.71 -14.56
N ALA A 629 -0.94 -6.35 -15.12
CA ALA A 629 -0.75 -5.06 -15.77
C ALA A 629 -1.67 -4.92 -17.01
N ALA A 630 -1.77 -5.98 -17.82
CA ALA A 630 -2.67 -6.05 -18.97
C ALA A 630 -4.15 -5.95 -18.58
N ILE A 631 -4.59 -6.74 -17.58
CA ILE A 631 -5.98 -6.71 -17.10
C ILE A 631 -6.35 -5.31 -16.58
N ARG A 632 -5.44 -4.67 -15.85
CA ARG A 632 -5.68 -3.35 -15.27
C ARG A 632 -5.73 -2.24 -16.31
N LYS A 633 -4.94 -2.34 -17.39
CA LYS A 633 -5.09 -1.45 -18.56
C LYS A 633 -6.50 -1.53 -19.11
N ARG A 634 -6.98 -2.74 -19.40
CA ARG A 634 -8.31 -2.96 -19.96
C ARG A 634 -9.42 -2.43 -19.04
N LYS A 635 -9.35 -2.69 -17.73
CA LYS A 635 -10.32 -2.13 -16.77
C LYS A 635 -10.42 -0.60 -16.81
N ARG A 636 -9.31 0.10 -17.07
CA ARG A 636 -9.30 1.58 -17.22
C ARG A 636 -9.91 2.06 -18.53
N GLU A 637 -9.92 1.21 -19.56
CA GLU A 637 -10.53 1.49 -20.86
C GLU A 637 -12.04 1.22 -20.78
N GLU A 638 -12.46 0.09 -20.19
CA GLU A 638 -13.87 -0.28 -20.01
C GLU A 638 -14.65 0.68 -19.10
N SER A 639 -13.99 1.32 -18.12
CA SER A 639 -14.65 2.33 -17.27
C SER A 639 -15.06 3.60 -18.03
N ILE A 640 -14.65 3.74 -19.29
CA ILE A 640 -15.00 4.86 -20.18
C ILE A 640 -16.25 4.51 -21.01
N ASP A 641 -16.31 3.30 -21.59
CA ASP A 641 -17.35 2.91 -22.55
C ASP A 641 -18.78 2.93 -21.94
N ILE A 642 -18.90 2.70 -20.63
CA ILE A 642 -20.20 2.74 -19.93
C ILE A 642 -20.84 4.15 -19.93
N ASN A 643 -20.04 5.21 -20.15
CA ASN A 643 -20.54 6.58 -20.16
C ASN A 643 -20.87 7.12 -21.56
N ASP A 644 -20.43 6.47 -22.65
CA ASP A 644 -20.72 6.92 -24.02
C ASP A 644 -22.01 6.31 -24.60
N ASP A 645 -22.51 5.21 -24.04
CA ASP A 645 -23.74 4.54 -24.52
C ASP A 645 -25.06 5.19 -24.02
N ASN A 646 -25.01 6.20 -23.15
CA ASN A 646 -26.22 6.87 -22.63
C ASN A 646 -26.67 8.12 -23.40
N ASP A 647 -25.95 8.52 -24.46
CA ASP A 647 -26.26 9.75 -25.22
C ASP A 647 -26.80 9.50 -26.65
N ASN A 648 -27.14 8.26 -27.03
CA ASN A 648 -27.62 7.93 -28.39
C ASN A 648 -29.00 7.27 -28.45
N ASP A 649 -29.99 7.83 -27.75
CA ASP A 649 -31.40 7.46 -27.94
C ASP A 649 -32.33 8.69 -28.00
N ASP A 650 -31.98 9.67 -28.84
CA ASP A 650 -32.92 10.70 -29.29
C ASP A 650 -33.37 10.40 -30.73
N ASN A 651 -34.41 9.57 -30.83
CA ASN A 651 -35.21 9.43 -32.05
C ASN A 651 -35.88 10.77 -32.38
N GLY A 652 -35.21 11.58 -33.20
CA GLY A 652 -35.72 12.83 -33.74
C GLY A 652 -36.82 12.59 -34.78
N TYR A 653 -38.08 12.51 -34.33
CA TYR A 653 -39.26 12.82 -35.13
C TYR A 653 -40.22 13.65 -34.29
N ASP A 654 -40.52 14.88 -34.71
CA ASP A 654 -41.74 15.53 -34.24
C ASP A 654 -42.95 14.92 -34.97
N GLY A 655 -44.13 14.99 -34.34
CA GLY A 655 -45.36 14.36 -34.81
C GLY A 655 -45.95 14.94 -36.11
N ASN A 656 -45.14 15.50 -37.01
CA ASN A 656 -45.52 15.90 -38.37
C ASN A 656 -44.42 15.74 -39.45
N GLY A 657 -43.27 15.13 -39.15
CA GLY A 657 -42.39 14.55 -40.17
C GLY A 657 -41.67 15.52 -41.12
N ASN A 658 -41.06 16.59 -40.60
CA ASN A 658 -40.12 17.42 -41.38
C ASN A 658 -38.79 17.64 -40.64
N GLU A 659 -37.66 17.55 -41.36
CA GLU A 659 -36.31 17.87 -40.88
C GLU A 659 -36.14 19.38 -40.61
N LEU A 660 -35.57 19.73 -39.46
CA LEU A 660 -35.17 21.10 -39.13
C LEU A 660 -33.65 21.26 -39.25
N ALA A 661 -33.26 22.13 -40.18
CA ALA A 661 -31.89 22.52 -40.46
C ALA A 661 -31.32 23.50 -39.41
N ASP A 662 -30.15 23.14 -38.89
CA ASP A 662 -28.96 23.97 -38.61
C ASP A 662 -29.13 25.35 -37.95
N VAL A 663 -28.85 25.47 -36.63
CA VAL A 663 -28.16 26.62 -35.99
C VAL A 663 -27.44 26.17 -34.69
N THR A 664 -26.13 26.41 -34.63
CA THR A 664 -25.19 26.28 -33.48
C THR A 664 -25.41 27.33 -32.36
N PRO A 665 -24.54 27.46 -31.32
CA PRO A 665 -24.16 26.55 -30.24
C PRO A 665 -24.55 27.14 -28.86
N VAL A 666 -25.05 26.36 -27.88
CA VAL A 666 -25.42 26.92 -26.56
C VAL A 666 -25.05 26.01 -25.38
N LYS A 667 -24.15 26.57 -24.55
CA LYS A 667 -23.94 26.38 -23.10
C LYS A 667 -23.40 25.04 -22.61
N ARG A 668 -22.14 25.10 -22.15
CA ARG A 668 -21.61 24.32 -21.03
C ARG A 668 -22.66 24.16 -19.94
N LYS A 669 -23.22 22.96 -19.82
CA LYS A 669 -23.92 22.54 -18.61
C LYS A 669 -22.86 21.95 -17.68
N LYS A 670 -22.80 22.52 -16.48
CA LYS A 670 -22.13 21.94 -15.32
C LYS A 670 -22.72 20.54 -15.15
N MET A 671 -21.92 19.50 -15.36
CA MET A 671 -22.40 18.12 -15.25
C MET A 671 -22.35 17.76 -13.77
N ASP A 672 -23.54 17.68 -13.15
CA ASP A 672 -23.73 17.02 -11.87
C ASP A 672 -23.42 15.54 -12.06
N VAL A 673 -22.53 15.00 -11.23
CA VAL A 673 -22.14 13.60 -11.21
C VAL A 673 -23.39 12.74 -10.98
N ILE A 674 -23.81 12.02 -12.01
CA ILE A 674 -24.80 10.95 -11.89
C ILE A 674 -24.03 9.70 -11.49
N ILE A 675 -24.21 9.31 -10.23
CA ILE A 675 -23.72 8.06 -9.65
C ILE A 675 -24.53 6.93 -10.30
N LEU A 676 -23.89 6.10 -11.11
CA LEU A 676 -24.42 4.80 -11.53
C LEU A 676 -24.14 3.76 -10.43
N ASP A 677 -25.08 2.85 -10.26
CA ASP A 677 -25.24 1.95 -9.12
C ASP A 677 -23.98 1.21 -8.65
N ASP A 678 -23.82 1.17 -7.32
CA ASP A 678 -22.77 0.49 -6.58
C ASP A 678 -22.68 -1.01 -6.94
N ASP A 679 -21.53 -1.46 -7.47
CA ASP A 679 -21.15 -2.87 -7.44
C ASP A 679 -20.99 -3.29 -5.97
N PRO A 680 -21.76 -4.27 -5.45
CA PRO A 680 -21.63 -4.77 -4.09
C PRO A 680 -20.28 -5.47 -3.80
N ASN A 681 -19.39 -5.58 -4.79
CA ASN A 681 -18.01 -6.02 -4.64
C ASN A 681 -16.96 -4.89 -4.80
N SER A 682 -17.38 -3.63 -4.95
CA SER A 682 -16.45 -2.49 -4.91
C SER A 682 -15.96 -2.25 -3.47
N PRO A 683 -14.64 -2.10 -3.25
CA PRO A 683 -14.09 -1.99 -1.89
C PRO A 683 -14.29 -0.58 -1.32
N GLU A 684 -15.26 -0.46 -0.42
CA GLU A 684 -15.50 0.75 0.40
C GLU A 684 -14.20 1.32 0.99
N ILE A 685 -14.01 2.61 0.71
CA ILE A 685 -12.88 3.43 1.13
C ILE A 685 -13.15 3.94 2.57
N TRP A 686 -12.23 3.61 3.47
CA TRP A 686 -12.26 3.81 4.93
C TRP A 686 -12.41 5.27 5.41
N SER A 687 -13.61 5.82 5.51
CA SER A 687 -13.87 7.14 6.13
C SER A 687 -13.95 7.04 7.67
N PRO A 688 -13.25 7.89 8.44
CA PRO A 688 -13.68 8.26 9.79
C PRO A 688 -14.56 9.51 9.68
N PHE A 689 -15.89 9.34 9.71
CA PHE A 689 -16.89 10.41 9.84
C PHE A 689 -16.55 11.74 9.15
N ALA A 690 -16.58 11.76 7.82
CA ALA A 690 -16.87 12.97 7.07
C ALA A 690 -18.03 12.66 6.12
N GLU A 691 -19.16 13.31 6.38
CA GLU A 691 -20.38 13.41 5.57
C GLU A 691 -20.83 12.16 4.81
N ALA A 692 -21.66 11.34 5.47
CA ALA A 692 -22.52 10.38 4.78
C ALA A 692 -23.59 11.14 3.95
N THR A 693 -23.33 11.36 2.67
CA THR A 693 -24.39 11.72 1.72
C THR A 693 -25.16 10.47 1.32
N ILE A 694 -26.28 10.28 2.02
CA ILE A 694 -27.28 9.22 1.84
C ILE A 694 -28.08 9.45 0.54
N ARG A 695 -28.07 8.49 -0.39
CA ARG A 695 -29.12 8.31 -1.42
C ARG A 695 -29.63 6.87 -1.21
N SER A 696 -30.91 6.56 -0.95
CA SER A 696 -32.17 7.23 -1.17
C SER A 696 -33.17 6.87 -0.05
N LEU A 697 -34.00 7.84 0.35
CA LEU A 697 -34.93 7.91 1.51
C LEU A 697 -34.27 8.12 2.90
N ARG A 698 -34.59 9.27 3.53
CA ARG A 698 -33.92 9.90 4.68
C ARG A 698 -34.01 9.08 5.99
N CYS A 699 -32.88 8.64 6.52
CA CYS A 699 -32.76 8.01 7.85
C CYS A 699 -33.33 8.91 8.98
N GLY A 700 -33.18 10.24 8.84
CA GLY A 700 -33.75 11.22 9.76
C GLY A 700 -35.28 11.37 9.71
N GLU A 701 -35.96 10.99 8.61
CA GLU A 701 -37.44 10.97 8.55
C GLU A 701 -38.00 9.71 9.21
N ARG A 702 -37.31 8.57 9.08
CA ARG A 702 -37.67 7.32 9.78
C ARG A 702 -37.49 7.44 11.30
N LEU A 703 -36.40 8.06 11.76
CA LEU A 703 -36.19 8.35 13.18
C LEU A 703 -37.20 9.37 13.73
N ARG A 704 -37.54 10.42 12.97
CA ARG A 704 -38.58 11.40 13.33
C ARG A 704 -39.97 10.77 13.41
N HIS A 705 -40.34 9.93 12.44
CA HIS A 705 -41.64 9.22 12.45
C HIS A 705 -41.71 8.16 13.54
N PHE A 706 -40.63 7.43 13.81
CA PHE A 706 -40.54 6.44 14.89
C PHE A 706 -40.66 7.10 16.28
N TRP A 707 -40.01 8.25 16.50
CA TRP A 707 -40.14 9.01 17.75
C TRP A 707 -41.51 9.68 17.92
N ALA A 708 -42.09 10.23 16.84
CA ALA A 708 -43.44 10.80 16.87
C ALA A 708 -44.51 9.72 17.16
N TRP A 709 -44.34 8.52 16.60
CA TRP A 709 -45.17 7.35 16.87
C TRP A 709 -45.01 6.83 18.31
N HIS A 710 -43.78 6.74 18.82
CA HIS A 710 -43.48 6.29 20.18
C HIS A 710 -44.02 7.26 21.26
N ASN A 711 -43.83 8.57 21.12
CA ASN A 711 -44.28 9.54 22.12
C ASN A 711 -45.77 9.90 22.02
N GLY A 712 -46.35 9.87 20.81
CA GLY A 712 -47.81 10.02 20.64
C GLY A 712 -48.59 8.90 21.33
N SER A 713 -47.99 7.71 21.42
CA SER A 713 -48.60 6.53 22.06
C SER A 713 -48.35 6.45 23.58
N TYR A 714 -47.26 7.06 24.07
CA TYR A 714 -46.83 6.91 25.48
C TYR A 714 -47.20 8.08 26.40
N GLN A 715 -47.50 9.28 25.86
CA GLN A 715 -47.77 10.47 26.69
C GLN A 715 -48.96 11.33 26.25
N GLY A 716 -49.70 10.94 25.19
CA GLY A 716 -50.90 11.65 24.74
C GLY A 716 -50.64 13.05 24.16
N VAL A 717 -49.38 13.40 23.87
CA VAL A 717 -48.99 14.67 23.25
C VAL A 717 -48.74 14.42 21.76
N THR A 718 -49.49 15.12 20.90
CA THR A 718 -49.30 15.08 19.45
C THR A 718 -48.11 15.96 19.08
N ILE A 719 -47.03 15.36 18.58
CA ILE A 719 -45.80 16.07 18.17
C ILE A 719 -45.75 16.11 16.65
N ASP A 720 -45.61 17.30 16.06
CA ASP A 720 -45.35 17.48 14.63
C ASP A 720 -43.88 17.14 14.32
N PRO A 721 -43.60 16.09 13.52
CA PRO A 721 -42.23 15.65 13.19
C PRO A 721 -41.37 16.73 12.51
N ASN A 722 -42.00 17.76 11.93
CA ASN A 722 -41.31 18.82 11.23
C ASN A 722 -40.74 19.91 12.16
N GLU A 723 -41.11 19.93 13.44
CA GLU A 723 -40.67 20.95 14.41
C GLU A 723 -39.44 20.54 15.25
N ILE A 724 -38.82 19.39 14.95
CA ILE A 724 -37.65 18.83 15.69
C ILE A 724 -36.33 19.31 15.05
N ILE A 725 -35.46 19.94 15.85
CA ILE A 725 -34.15 20.45 15.42
C ILE A 725 -33.02 19.66 16.11
N GLU A 726 -32.05 19.15 15.34
CA GLU A 726 -30.90 18.37 15.83
C GLU A 726 -29.64 19.24 15.90
N THR A 727 -28.97 19.27 17.07
CA THR A 727 -27.64 19.87 17.21
C THR A 727 -26.78 19.04 18.17
N GLY A 728 -25.70 18.43 17.65
CA GLY A 728 -24.84 17.54 18.43
C GLY A 728 -25.58 16.27 18.87
N SER A 729 -25.42 15.83 20.13
CA SER A 729 -26.06 14.63 20.69
C SER A 729 -27.41 14.88 21.38
N ARG A 730 -28.09 16.01 21.07
CA ARG A 730 -29.35 16.44 21.72
C ARG A 730 -30.38 16.91 20.69
N LEU A 731 -31.66 16.68 21.00
CA LEU A 731 -32.82 17.12 20.21
C LEU A 731 -33.54 18.27 20.90
N TYR A 732 -33.95 19.27 20.12
CA TYR A 732 -34.57 20.52 20.59
C TYR A 732 -35.93 20.72 19.94
N ASN A 733 -36.84 21.41 20.63
CA ASN A 733 -38.00 22.00 19.99
C ASN A 733 -37.62 23.31 19.26
N LYS A 734 -38.52 23.85 18.44
CA LYS A 734 -38.32 25.14 17.74
C LYS A 734 -38.00 26.33 18.66
N ASP A 735 -38.38 26.25 19.93
CA ASP A 735 -38.11 27.25 20.98
C ASP A 735 -36.80 26.98 21.77
N LYS A 736 -35.99 26.01 21.33
CA LYS A 736 -34.72 25.57 21.95
C LYS A 736 -34.86 24.98 23.36
N ASN A 737 -36.06 24.59 23.77
CA ASN A 737 -36.26 23.82 25.00
C ASN A 737 -35.85 22.36 24.75
N THR A 738 -35.09 21.79 25.68
CA THR A 738 -34.65 20.39 25.62
C THR A 738 -35.82 19.47 25.95
N TYR A 739 -36.14 18.53 25.05
CA TYR A 739 -36.90 17.35 25.44
C TYR A 739 -35.98 16.49 26.30
N GLY A 740 -36.28 16.34 27.59
CA GLY A 740 -35.32 15.91 28.62
C GLY A 740 -34.58 14.58 28.34
N GLY A 741 -33.33 14.51 28.85
CA GLY A 741 -32.46 13.33 28.88
C GLY A 741 -31.51 13.21 27.68
N SER A 742 -30.24 12.88 27.92
CA SER A 742 -29.30 12.61 26.81
C SER A 742 -29.65 11.30 26.09
N ILE A 743 -29.37 11.19 24.78
CA ILE A 743 -29.54 9.95 23.99
C ILE A 743 -28.91 8.73 24.69
N ARG A 744 -27.83 8.93 25.45
CA ARG A 744 -27.15 7.90 26.26
C ARG A 744 -27.96 7.43 27.48
N GLU A 745 -28.79 8.27 28.10
CA GLU A 745 -29.60 7.89 29.27
C GLU A 745 -30.82 7.06 28.89
N SER A 746 -31.36 7.25 27.68
CA SER A 746 -32.52 6.50 27.19
C SER A 746 -32.16 5.07 26.74
N PHE A 747 -30.97 4.86 26.18
CA PHE A 747 -30.47 3.53 25.83
C PHE A 747 -30.20 2.64 27.06
N VAL A 748 -29.82 3.24 28.19
CA VAL A 748 -29.56 2.53 29.46
C VAL A 748 -30.85 2.04 30.14
N ARG A 749 -32.02 2.60 29.81
CA ARG A 749 -33.32 2.19 30.38
C ARG A 749 -34.05 1.09 29.60
N LEU A 750 -33.50 0.62 28.48
CA LEU A 750 -34.11 -0.39 27.60
C LEU A 750 -33.83 -1.85 28.01
N HIS A 751 -33.28 -2.08 29.21
CA HIS A 751 -33.36 -3.37 29.88
C HIS A 751 -34.45 -3.30 30.94
N ILE A 752 -35.64 -3.82 30.62
CA ILE A 752 -36.54 -4.62 31.48
C ILE A 752 -37.85 -4.88 30.70
N HIS A 753 -38.11 -6.17 30.42
CA HIS A 753 -39.38 -6.82 30.02
C HIS A 753 -40.07 -6.30 28.75
N VAL A 754 -40.48 -7.13 27.79
CA VAL A 754 -41.38 -8.29 27.86
C VAL A 754 -41.20 -9.14 26.57
N ASP A 755 -41.46 -10.45 26.70
CA ASP A 755 -41.68 -11.53 25.71
C ASP A 755 -41.69 -11.21 24.20
#